data_AF-A0A7G2LYA8-F1
#
_entry.id   AF-A0A7G2LYA8-F1
#
_cell.length_a   1.000
_cell.length_b   1.000
_cell.length_c   1.000
_cell.angle_alpha   90.00
_cell.angle_beta   90.00
_cell.angle_gamma   90.00
#
_symmetry.space_group_name_H-M   'P 1'
#
loop_
_entity.id
_entity.type
_entity.pdbx_description
1 polymer ?
#
loop_
_entity_poly.entity_id
_entity_poly.type
_entity_poly.pdbx_seq_one_letter_code
_entity_poly.pdbx_strand_id
1 'polypeptide(L)'
;LAAQLATLARQARQAARYREIGEALRRAEGLLLYHRWREAEDARGKSEEELRARVASAAEAEAQVRQIAKGREEAEAALPALREEEAISAAVLQRLTTQRDTLTEQESRAAALIETLSGRITQLTRDIDREGGLNRDAEETIERLELEARELAKAGEGHDKALEAAGEAAREASSVLQIREGDLAQQTEDVARLSARHSSAERLLQDSRKTLQKSEAEAAKARDAVAQSQATLDQAGLDFATAQKAEVAAVDAAAAADAALLAAEEARADTQSREADARAERSEAEGETNALRAEAGALAKLVERDTAEGGQILDRLQVEHGFEKALGAALADDLRAPEVDADGPSGWSVLPGYLEAQPLPGGVTPLTQHVSVPEVLERRMSQIGLVDPDAGTQLQAQLLPGQRLVSPEGDLWRWDGFRAWAEDAPSAAALRLQQLNRLEVLKQALEEASQRADGARAAHETLQRQLAEQADADKRAREARRDADRQVADAGRALSRAEADRNLAQSRLESLGLAVKRHEEAAIAARAEVLDAERTLEGLDDLSAARAMVEDIRMAVEASRITMMSRRSAHDELRREGESRVRRAQEVTKEISGWRHRLETAGKRTAELVERKTASEAELSQASAAPAEIAAKREELMGAITAAETRRTRAVETLGAAENALKAATEAERDAERQASDAREARARAEARSDAARETVSHAAERIQDERQVAPEALRDALDLGTEQHLQAEALEEEVNRHKRQRDSLGAVNLRAEDDAKEVREEHDALLAEKADLEEAIKTLRSGIAGLNREGRERLLTAFEQVNANFSMLFTHLFGGGEANLVMVESDDPLEAGLEIMCQPPGKKLSTLSLLSGGEQTLTAMALIFAVFLANPAPICVLDEVDAPLDDANVTRFCDLLDEMCRQTDTRFLIITHHAVTMARMDRLFGVTMAEQGVSQLVSVDLKKAETLVA
;
A
#
# COMPACT_ATOMS: atom_id res chain seq x y z
N LEU A 1 34.01 -65.13 10.45
CA LEU A 1 33.44 -65.20 9.08
C LEU A 1 31.97 -65.62 9.05
N ALA A 2 31.57 -66.85 9.43
CA ALA A 2 30.15 -67.27 9.38
C ALA A 2 29.16 -66.37 10.17
N ALA A 3 29.52 -65.93 11.39
CA ALA A 3 28.69 -65.00 12.18
C ALA A 3 28.65 -63.57 11.59
N GLN A 4 29.69 -63.19 10.85
CA GLN A 4 29.80 -61.90 10.18
C GLN A 4 28.92 -61.88 8.92
N LEU A 5 28.89 -62.97 8.15
CA LEU A 5 27.97 -63.17 7.02
C LEU A 5 26.49 -63.09 7.42
N ALA A 6 26.11 -63.69 8.56
CA ALA A 6 24.75 -63.61 9.08
C ALA A 6 24.32 -62.18 9.50
N THR A 7 25.30 -61.34 9.86
CA THR A 7 25.07 -59.94 10.23
C THR A 7 24.99 -59.06 8.99
N LEU A 8 25.90 -59.24 8.04
CA LEU A 8 25.88 -58.55 6.74
C LEU A 8 24.63 -58.91 5.91
N ALA A 9 24.14 -60.15 5.95
CA ALA A 9 22.90 -60.55 5.28
C ALA A 9 21.62 -59.91 5.90
N ARG A 10 21.65 -59.53 7.18
CA ARG A 10 20.57 -58.74 7.81
C ARG A 10 20.66 -57.27 7.38
N GLN A 11 21.87 -56.71 7.36
CA GLN A 11 22.11 -55.34 6.89
C GLN A 11 21.81 -55.17 5.39
N ALA A 12 22.12 -56.16 4.55
CA ALA A 12 21.79 -56.15 3.12
C ALA A 12 20.27 -56.15 2.86
N ARG A 13 19.49 -56.89 3.66
CA ARG A 13 18.02 -56.84 3.61
C ARG A 13 17.47 -55.48 4.06
N GLN A 14 18.09 -54.85 5.06
CA GLN A 14 17.76 -53.48 5.45
C GLN A 14 18.12 -52.46 4.36
N ALA A 15 19.26 -52.64 3.67
CA ALA A 15 19.68 -51.81 2.53
C ALA A 15 18.76 -51.94 1.32
N ALA A 16 18.32 -53.16 1.00
CA ALA A 16 17.33 -53.40 -0.05
C ALA A 16 15.99 -52.72 0.29
N ARG A 17 15.50 -52.87 1.52
CA ARG A 17 14.27 -52.22 1.99
C ARG A 17 14.39 -50.68 2.04
N TYR A 18 15.56 -50.16 2.37
CA TYR A 18 15.86 -48.73 2.34
C TYR A 18 15.86 -48.18 0.90
N ARG A 19 16.41 -48.93 -0.06
CA ARG A 19 16.34 -48.59 -1.50
C ARG A 19 14.90 -48.59 -2.01
N GLU A 20 14.12 -49.62 -1.68
CA GLU A 20 12.70 -49.74 -2.06
C GLU A 20 11.85 -48.59 -1.48
N ILE A 21 12.01 -48.26 -0.20
CA ILE A 21 11.33 -47.12 0.43
C ILE A 21 11.82 -45.80 -0.16
N GLY A 22 13.10 -45.67 -0.49
CA GLY A 22 13.66 -44.48 -1.15
C GLY A 22 13.13 -44.26 -2.57
N GLU A 23 12.88 -45.33 -3.33
CA GLU A 23 12.21 -45.28 -4.63
C GLU A 23 10.72 -44.93 -4.49
N ALA A 24 10.01 -45.58 -3.57
CA ALA A 24 8.62 -45.27 -3.28
C ALA A 24 8.43 -43.82 -2.79
N LEU A 25 9.34 -43.33 -1.94
CA LEU A 25 9.34 -41.95 -1.45
C LEU A 25 9.59 -40.96 -2.59
N ARG A 26 10.59 -41.20 -3.44
CA ARG A 26 10.86 -40.34 -4.61
C ARG A 26 9.67 -40.28 -5.57
N ARG A 27 8.98 -41.41 -5.77
CA ARG A 27 7.75 -41.47 -6.58
C ARG A 27 6.60 -40.71 -5.94
N ALA A 28 6.33 -40.92 -4.64
CA ALA A 28 5.24 -40.25 -3.92
C ALA A 28 5.45 -38.73 -3.82
N GLU A 29 6.69 -38.28 -3.57
CA GLU A 29 7.03 -36.86 -3.57
C GLU A 29 6.93 -36.25 -4.97
N GLY A 30 7.33 -36.97 -6.03
CA GLY A 30 7.12 -36.55 -7.42
C GLY A 30 5.63 -36.37 -7.75
N LEU A 31 4.79 -37.33 -7.35
CA LEU A 31 3.34 -37.26 -7.48
C LEU A 31 2.77 -36.04 -6.74
N LEU A 32 3.18 -35.82 -5.49
CA LEU A 32 2.72 -34.69 -4.68
C LEU A 32 3.04 -33.34 -5.32
N LEU A 33 4.28 -33.16 -5.80
CA LEU A 33 4.71 -31.92 -6.46
C LEU A 33 3.91 -31.67 -7.74
N TYR A 34 3.76 -32.69 -8.59
CA TYR A 34 2.99 -32.58 -9.83
C TYR A 34 1.51 -32.26 -9.56
N HIS A 35 0.90 -32.89 -8.56
CA HIS A 35 -0.49 -32.61 -8.17
C HIS A 35 -0.69 -31.19 -7.65
N ARG A 36 0.21 -30.68 -6.80
CA ARG A 36 0.15 -29.29 -6.31
C ARG A 36 0.29 -28.28 -7.44
N TRP A 37 1.17 -28.55 -8.41
CA TRP A 37 1.26 -27.73 -9.61
C TRP A 37 -0.02 -27.79 -10.45
N ARG A 38 -0.62 -28.97 -10.60
CA ARG A 38 -1.88 -29.14 -11.34
C ARG A 38 -3.07 -28.43 -10.67
N GLU A 39 -3.17 -28.50 -9.35
CA GLU A 39 -4.18 -27.77 -8.57
C GLU A 39 -4.00 -26.25 -8.72
N ALA A 40 -2.76 -25.76 -8.69
CA ALA A 40 -2.45 -24.36 -8.97
C ALA A 40 -2.85 -23.96 -10.40
N GLU A 41 -2.61 -24.83 -11.39
CA GLU A 41 -2.95 -24.56 -12.79
C GLU A 41 -4.48 -24.54 -13.03
N ASP A 42 -5.22 -25.44 -12.38
CA ASP A 42 -6.69 -25.43 -12.40
C ASP A 42 -7.26 -24.18 -11.69
N ALA A 43 -6.64 -23.75 -10.58
CA ALA A 43 -7.00 -22.51 -9.89
C ALA A 43 -6.69 -21.25 -10.72
N ARG A 44 -5.57 -21.25 -11.45
CA ARG A 44 -5.23 -20.21 -12.44
C ARG A 44 -6.27 -20.15 -13.54
N GLY A 45 -6.64 -21.28 -14.12
CA GLY A 45 -7.69 -21.37 -15.14
C GLY A 45 -9.02 -20.77 -14.69
N LYS A 46 -9.52 -21.15 -13.50
CA LYS A 46 -10.75 -20.59 -12.92
C LYS A 46 -10.66 -19.09 -12.67
N SER A 47 -9.51 -18.62 -12.17
CA SER A 47 -9.30 -17.20 -11.88
C SER A 47 -9.23 -16.36 -13.16
N GLU A 48 -8.62 -16.88 -14.23
CA GLU A 48 -8.59 -16.23 -15.55
C GLU A 48 -9.98 -16.19 -16.21
N GLU A 49 -10.79 -17.24 -16.06
CA GLU A 49 -12.18 -17.25 -16.53
C GLU A 49 -13.02 -16.22 -15.76
N GLU A 50 -12.89 -16.15 -14.43
CA GLU A 50 -13.55 -15.12 -13.62
C GLU A 50 -13.10 -13.72 -14.06
N LEU A 51 -11.80 -13.49 -14.26
CA LEU A 51 -11.29 -12.21 -14.75
C LEU A 51 -11.89 -11.84 -16.11
N ARG A 52 -11.93 -12.76 -17.08
CA ARG A 52 -12.55 -12.50 -18.40
C ARG A 52 -14.02 -12.10 -18.25
N ALA A 53 -14.78 -12.79 -17.40
CA ALA A 53 -16.17 -12.44 -17.13
C ALA A 53 -16.32 -11.05 -16.48
N ARG A 54 -15.45 -10.71 -15.52
CA ARG A 54 -15.46 -9.38 -14.87
C ARG A 54 -15.01 -8.25 -15.79
N VAL A 55 -14.04 -8.49 -16.67
CA VAL A 55 -13.64 -7.54 -17.71
C VAL A 55 -14.79 -7.25 -18.67
N ALA A 56 -15.50 -8.29 -19.14
CA ALA A 56 -16.67 -8.12 -20.00
C ALA A 56 -17.79 -7.34 -19.30
N SER A 57 -18.10 -7.68 -18.04
CA SER A 57 -19.11 -6.98 -17.24
C SER A 57 -18.76 -5.51 -16.97
N ALA A 58 -17.49 -5.19 -16.70
CA ALA A 58 -17.03 -3.81 -16.53
C ALA A 58 -17.15 -3.02 -17.84
N ALA A 59 -16.77 -3.62 -18.98
CA ALA A 59 -16.90 -2.98 -20.28
C ALA A 59 -18.37 -2.70 -20.67
N GLU A 60 -19.27 -3.64 -20.34
CA GLU A 60 -20.72 -3.48 -20.55
C GLU A 60 -21.30 -2.34 -19.68
N ALA A 61 -20.95 -2.30 -18.39
CA ALA A 61 -21.37 -1.23 -17.49
C ALA A 61 -20.85 0.15 -17.94
N GLU A 62 -19.61 0.24 -18.42
CA GLU A 62 -19.05 1.49 -18.98
C GLU A 62 -19.70 1.90 -20.30
N ALA A 63 -20.11 0.93 -21.14
CA ALA A 63 -20.90 1.23 -22.34
C ALA A 63 -22.30 1.76 -21.97
N GLN A 64 -22.92 1.19 -20.94
CA GLN A 64 -24.22 1.63 -20.43
C GLN A 64 -24.15 3.05 -19.85
N VAL A 65 -23.11 3.39 -19.08
CA VAL A 65 -22.86 4.77 -18.61
C VAL A 65 -22.79 5.74 -19.78
N ARG A 66 -21.99 5.43 -20.82
CA ARG A 66 -21.87 6.30 -22.01
C ARG A 66 -23.21 6.48 -22.74
N GLN A 67 -24.01 5.42 -22.84
CA GLN A 67 -25.33 5.49 -23.47
C GLN A 67 -26.30 6.37 -22.67
N ILE A 68 -26.32 6.23 -21.34
CA ILE A 68 -27.21 7.00 -20.47
C ILE A 68 -26.77 8.47 -20.39
N ALA A 69 -25.47 8.74 -20.29
CA ALA A 69 -24.90 10.08 -20.32
C ALA A 69 -25.30 10.83 -21.61
N LYS A 70 -25.23 10.15 -22.77
CA LYS A 70 -25.72 10.71 -24.03
C LYS A 70 -27.22 11.05 -23.97
N GLY A 71 -28.05 10.18 -23.40
CA GLY A 71 -29.48 10.46 -23.22
C GLY A 71 -29.75 11.65 -22.29
N ARG A 72 -28.94 11.84 -21.25
CA ARG A 72 -29.00 13.02 -20.36
C ARG A 72 -28.61 14.30 -21.12
N GLU A 73 -27.53 14.27 -21.89
CA GLU A 73 -27.08 15.40 -22.71
C GLU A 73 -28.14 15.81 -23.75
N GLU A 74 -28.78 14.84 -24.41
CA GLU A 74 -29.89 15.10 -25.34
C GLU A 74 -31.09 15.75 -24.63
N ALA A 75 -31.44 15.28 -23.42
CA ALA A 75 -32.51 15.88 -22.62
C ALA A 75 -32.17 17.30 -22.13
N GLU A 76 -30.92 17.54 -21.75
CA GLU A 76 -30.43 18.85 -21.33
C GLU A 76 -30.41 19.85 -22.50
N ALA A 77 -29.95 19.41 -23.67
CA ALA A 77 -29.90 20.23 -24.88
C ALA A 77 -31.29 20.67 -25.38
N ALA A 78 -32.35 19.93 -25.06
CA ALA A 78 -33.72 20.27 -25.45
C ALA A 78 -34.35 21.37 -24.55
N LEU A 79 -33.86 21.58 -23.33
CA LEU A 79 -34.46 22.51 -22.37
C LEU A 79 -34.42 23.99 -22.76
N PRO A 80 -33.33 24.55 -23.32
CA PRO A 80 -33.27 25.98 -23.67
C PRO A 80 -34.40 26.41 -24.61
N ALA A 81 -34.69 25.62 -25.65
CA ALA A 81 -35.76 25.92 -26.60
C ALA A 81 -37.15 25.86 -25.95
N LEU A 82 -37.37 24.92 -25.02
CA LEU A 82 -38.64 24.80 -24.29
C LEU A 82 -38.84 25.95 -23.29
N ARG A 83 -37.76 26.39 -22.62
CA ARG A 83 -37.77 27.56 -21.73
C ARG A 83 -38.03 28.86 -22.50
N GLU A 84 -37.43 28.99 -23.67
CA GLU A 84 -37.67 30.13 -24.56
C GLU A 84 -39.13 30.16 -25.01
N GLU A 85 -39.71 29.01 -25.39
CA GLU A 85 -41.12 28.93 -25.79
C GLU A 85 -42.09 29.24 -24.62
N GLU A 86 -41.80 28.78 -23.40
CA GLU A 86 -42.57 29.16 -22.20
C GLU A 86 -42.52 30.67 -21.96
N ALA A 87 -41.33 31.27 -21.98
CA ALA A 87 -41.13 32.70 -21.79
C ALA A 87 -41.82 33.54 -22.87
N ILE A 88 -41.73 33.15 -24.14
CA ILE A 88 -42.41 33.81 -25.26
C ILE A 88 -43.93 33.72 -25.07
N SER A 89 -44.45 32.53 -24.74
CA SER A 89 -45.89 32.33 -24.55
C SER A 89 -46.44 33.14 -23.36
N ALA A 90 -45.68 33.25 -22.27
CA ALA A 90 -46.02 34.07 -21.10
C ALA A 90 -46.01 35.57 -21.44
N ALA A 91 -45.00 36.06 -22.17
CA ALA A 91 -44.91 37.46 -22.58
C ALA A 91 -46.04 37.85 -23.54
N VAL A 92 -46.41 36.97 -24.48
CA VAL A 92 -47.55 37.20 -25.39
C VAL A 92 -48.86 37.29 -24.60
N LEU A 93 -49.09 36.38 -23.65
CA LEU A 93 -50.28 36.41 -22.81
C LEU A 93 -50.36 37.72 -22.01
N GLN A 94 -49.29 38.11 -21.33
CA GLN A 94 -49.24 39.33 -20.52
C GLN A 94 -49.50 40.60 -21.35
N ARG A 95 -48.96 40.67 -22.58
CA ARG A 95 -49.22 41.78 -23.50
C ARG A 95 -50.71 41.88 -23.86
N LEU A 96 -51.34 40.75 -24.18
CA LEU A 96 -52.77 40.70 -24.53
C LEU A 96 -53.66 41.04 -23.34
N THR A 97 -53.32 40.58 -22.13
CA THR A 97 -54.04 40.94 -20.89
C THR A 97 -53.97 42.45 -20.62
N THR A 98 -52.81 43.07 -20.81
CA THR A 98 -52.64 44.53 -20.64
C THR A 98 -53.46 45.33 -21.66
N GLN A 99 -53.54 44.86 -22.91
CA GLN A 99 -54.40 45.45 -23.94
C GLN A 99 -55.89 45.36 -23.58
N ARG A 100 -56.32 44.28 -22.93
CA ARG A 100 -57.71 44.09 -22.48
C ARG A 100 -58.05 45.10 -21.40
N ASP A 101 -57.17 45.26 -20.41
CA ASP A 101 -57.39 46.17 -19.30
C ASP A 101 -57.47 47.63 -19.80
N THR A 102 -56.68 47.98 -20.81
CA THR A 102 -56.74 49.28 -21.49
C THR A 102 -58.09 49.50 -22.20
N LEU A 103 -58.62 48.48 -22.89
CA LEU A 103 -59.94 48.55 -23.54
C LEU A 103 -61.08 48.68 -22.51
N THR A 104 -60.98 47.98 -21.37
CA THR A 104 -61.95 48.10 -20.26
C THR A 104 -61.95 49.52 -19.68
N GLU A 105 -60.78 50.15 -19.54
CA GLU A 105 -60.70 51.53 -19.08
C GLU A 105 -61.33 52.50 -20.10
N GLN A 106 -61.07 52.31 -21.41
CA GLN A 106 -61.68 53.09 -22.48
C GLN A 106 -63.22 52.96 -22.51
N GLU A 107 -63.75 51.76 -22.27
CA GLU A 107 -65.19 51.51 -22.16
C GLU A 107 -65.83 52.33 -21.02
N SER A 108 -65.19 52.33 -19.83
CA SER A 108 -65.68 53.11 -18.69
C SER A 108 -65.70 54.62 -18.96
N ARG A 109 -64.68 55.14 -19.65
CA ARG A 109 -64.58 56.56 -20.03
C ARG A 109 -65.64 56.94 -21.06
N ALA A 110 -65.89 56.08 -22.05
CA ALA A 110 -66.94 56.29 -23.04
C ALA A 110 -68.33 56.32 -22.40
N ALA A 111 -68.61 55.38 -21.46
CA ALA A 111 -69.88 55.34 -20.73
C ALA A 111 -70.11 56.61 -19.89
N ALA A 112 -69.10 57.07 -19.13
CA ALA A 112 -69.21 58.28 -18.32
C ALA A 112 -69.44 59.55 -19.17
N LEU A 113 -68.81 59.62 -20.35
CA LEU A 113 -69.00 60.75 -21.28
C LEU A 113 -70.44 60.78 -21.84
N ILE A 114 -70.98 59.62 -22.23
CA ILE A 114 -72.37 59.49 -22.71
C ILE A 114 -73.37 59.91 -21.62
N GLU A 115 -73.16 59.48 -20.38
CA GLU A 115 -74.02 59.85 -19.24
C GLU A 115 -73.99 61.36 -18.97
N THR A 116 -72.79 61.96 -18.99
CA THR A 116 -72.60 63.40 -18.78
C THR A 116 -73.29 64.24 -19.87
N LEU A 117 -73.11 63.87 -21.14
CA LEU A 117 -73.73 64.58 -22.27
C LEU A 117 -75.26 64.41 -22.29
N SER A 118 -75.76 63.22 -21.95
CA SER A 118 -77.21 62.95 -21.84
C SER A 118 -77.86 63.77 -20.72
N GLY A 119 -77.19 63.88 -19.56
CA GLY A 119 -77.63 64.72 -18.45
C GLY A 119 -77.68 66.20 -18.83
N ARG A 120 -76.66 66.69 -19.53
CA ARG A 120 -76.57 68.08 -20.01
C ARG A 120 -77.68 68.42 -21.01
N ILE A 121 -77.97 67.54 -21.98
CA ILE A 121 -79.07 67.73 -22.95
C ILE A 121 -80.42 67.75 -22.24
N THR A 122 -80.63 66.88 -21.25
CA THR A 122 -81.87 66.85 -20.47
C THR A 122 -82.09 68.14 -19.70
N GLN A 123 -81.03 68.70 -19.10
CA GLN A 123 -81.06 69.99 -18.41
C GLN A 123 -81.38 71.14 -19.38
N LEU A 124 -80.66 71.23 -20.51
CA LEU A 124 -80.89 72.27 -21.52
C LEU A 124 -82.32 72.22 -22.09
N THR A 125 -82.89 71.03 -22.26
CA THR A 125 -84.28 70.86 -22.72
C THR A 125 -85.28 71.44 -21.72
N ARG A 126 -85.10 71.18 -20.42
CA ARG A 126 -85.97 71.75 -19.37
C ARG A 126 -85.88 73.27 -19.30
N ASP A 127 -84.67 73.82 -19.49
CA ASP A 127 -84.46 75.27 -19.48
C ASP A 127 -85.12 75.95 -20.69
N ILE A 128 -85.08 75.31 -21.87
CA ILE A 128 -85.80 75.78 -23.08
C ILE A 128 -87.32 75.76 -22.87
N ASP A 129 -87.87 74.67 -22.32
CA ASP A 129 -89.31 74.54 -22.07
C ASP A 129 -89.83 75.57 -21.07
N ARG A 130 -89.03 75.87 -20.03
CA ARG A 130 -89.34 76.87 -19.01
C ARG A 130 -89.41 78.28 -19.60
N GLU A 131 -88.42 78.67 -20.42
CA GLU A 131 -88.41 79.98 -21.09
C GLU A 131 -89.54 80.10 -22.13
N GLY A 132 -89.90 79.00 -22.82
CA GLY A 132 -91.04 78.96 -23.74
C GLY A 132 -92.42 79.10 -23.07
N GLY A 133 -92.55 78.71 -21.79
CA GLY A 133 -93.76 78.97 -20.99
C GLY A 133 -93.92 80.45 -20.66
N LEU A 134 -92.86 81.10 -20.20
CA LEU A 134 -92.86 82.52 -19.80
C LEU A 134 -93.16 83.47 -20.97
N ASN A 135 -92.80 83.09 -22.21
CA ASN A 135 -93.09 83.88 -23.40
C ASN A 135 -94.59 83.90 -23.76
N ARG A 136 -95.31 82.78 -23.58
CA ARG A 136 -96.75 82.71 -23.87
C ARG A 136 -97.59 83.56 -22.90
N ASP A 137 -97.24 83.54 -21.61
CA ASP A 137 -97.92 84.34 -20.58
C ASP A 137 -97.75 85.86 -20.81
N ALA A 138 -96.60 86.26 -21.39
CA ALA A 138 -96.32 87.65 -21.73
C ALA A 138 -97.15 88.15 -22.94
N GLU A 139 -97.43 87.29 -23.92
CA GLU A 139 -98.26 87.62 -25.08
C GLU A 139 -99.74 87.82 -24.69
N GLU A 140 -100.32 86.94 -23.89
CA GLU A 140 -101.71 87.06 -23.41
C GLU A 140 -101.94 88.32 -22.56
N THR A 141 -100.92 88.74 -21.79
CA THR A 141 -100.98 89.95 -20.95
C THR A 141 -101.00 91.23 -21.79
N ILE A 142 -100.36 91.24 -22.96
CA ILE A 142 -100.33 92.40 -23.88
C ILE A 142 -101.71 92.63 -24.52
N GLU A 143 -102.39 91.56 -24.98
CA GLU A 143 -103.73 91.69 -25.61
C GLU A 143 -104.77 92.30 -24.68
N ARG A 144 -104.75 91.94 -23.39
CA ARG A 144 -105.70 92.44 -22.39
C ARG A 144 -105.53 93.95 -22.13
N LEU A 145 -104.30 94.44 -22.12
CA LEU A 145 -103.97 95.84 -21.85
C LEU A 145 -104.38 96.77 -23.03
N GLU A 146 -104.37 96.28 -24.27
CA GLU A 146 -104.79 97.07 -25.46
C GLU A 146 -106.30 97.32 -25.55
N LEU A 147 -107.12 96.50 -24.87
CA LEU A 147 -108.57 96.70 -24.79
C LEU A 147 -108.94 97.83 -23.80
N GLU A 148 -108.25 97.88 -22.66
CA GLU A 148 -108.46 98.85 -21.58
C GLU A 148 -108.14 100.29 -22.01
N ALA A 149 -107.12 100.48 -22.86
CA ALA A 149 -106.72 101.79 -23.37
C ALA A 149 -107.82 102.50 -24.20
N ARG A 150 -108.73 101.75 -24.84
CA ARG A 150 -109.79 102.31 -25.70
C ARG A 150 -110.97 102.87 -24.92
N GLU A 151 -111.27 102.36 -23.73
CA GLU A 151 -112.41 102.83 -22.92
C GLU A 151 -112.10 104.15 -22.19
N LEU A 152 -110.86 104.36 -21.77
CA LEU A 152 -110.40 105.56 -21.04
C LEU A 152 -110.49 106.84 -21.88
N ALA A 153 -110.36 106.76 -23.21
CA ALA A 153 -110.39 107.91 -24.12
C ALA A 153 -111.78 108.55 -24.28
N LYS A 154 -112.86 107.79 -24.05
CA LYS A 154 -114.25 108.24 -24.30
C LYS A 154 -114.84 109.07 -23.15
N ALA A 155 -114.23 109.05 -21.97
CA ALA A 155 -114.76 109.68 -20.75
C ALA A 155 -114.32 111.13 -20.51
N GLY A 156 -113.42 111.70 -21.34
CA GLY A 156 -112.66 112.93 -21.03
C GLY A 156 -113.17 114.29 -21.53
N GLU A 157 -114.32 114.41 -22.21
CA GLU A 157 -114.72 115.68 -22.84
C GLU A 157 -115.22 116.75 -21.83
N GLY A 158 -114.65 117.97 -21.90
CA GLY A 158 -115.10 119.16 -21.16
C GLY A 158 -114.34 119.53 -19.87
N HIS A 159 -113.36 118.72 -19.45
CA HIS A 159 -112.61 118.88 -18.19
C HIS A 159 -111.54 120.01 -18.21
N ASP A 160 -110.95 120.30 -19.36
CA ASP A 160 -109.74 121.14 -19.46
C ASP A 160 -109.97 122.63 -19.11
N LYS A 161 -111.16 123.18 -19.38
CA LYS A 161 -111.45 124.61 -19.11
C LYS A 161 -111.60 124.94 -17.62
N ALA A 162 -111.90 123.95 -16.77
CA ALA A 162 -112.00 124.14 -15.32
C ALA A 162 -110.65 123.96 -14.60
N LEU A 163 -109.74 123.17 -15.18
CA LEU A 163 -108.39 122.91 -14.66
C LEU A 163 -107.45 124.11 -14.84
N GLU A 164 -107.59 124.82 -15.95
CA GLU A 164 -106.67 125.90 -16.36
C GLU A 164 -106.64 127.07 -15.35
N ALA A 165 -107.81 127.46 -14.82
CA ALA A 165 -107.94 128.56 -13.86
C ALA A 165 -107.39 128.23 -12.45
N ALA A 166 -107.42 126.96 -12.02
CA ALA A 166 -106.85 126.53 -10.75
C ALA A 166 -105.34 126.26 -10.85
N GLY A 167 -104.83 125.95 -12.06
CA GLY A 167 -103.44 125.57 -12.31
C GLY A 167 -102.45 126.73 -12.34
N GLU A 168 -102.86 127.96 -12.63
CA GLU A 168 -101.97 129.12 -12.61
C GLU A 168 -101.49 129.46 -11.19
N ALA A 169 -102.39 129.37 -10.19
CA ALA A 169 -102.05 129.62 -8.78
C ALA A 169 -101.17 128.55 -8.12
N ALA A 170 -101.14 127.32 -8.66
CA ALA A 170 -100.31 126.22 -8.17
C ALA A 170 -98.92 126.15 -8.84
N ARG A 171 -98.82 126.56 -10.11
CA ARG A 171 -97.55 126.56 -10.89
C ARG A 171 -96.50 127.50 -10.31
N GLU A 172 -96.91 128.65 -9.78
CA GLU A 172 -96.00 129.61 -9.16
C GLU A 172 -95.30 129.04 -7.92
N ALA A 173 -96.04 128.31 -7.07
CA ALA A 173 -95.49 127.69 -5.86
C ALA A 173 -94.70 126.38 -6.13
N SER A 174 -94.93 125.71 -7.26
CA SER A 174 -94.25 124.46 -7.65
C SER A 174 -92.87 124.69 -8.26
N SER A 175 -92.64 125.81 -8.97
CA SER A 175 -91.33 126.05 -9.62
C SER A 175 -90.18 126.20 -8.61
N VAL A 176 -90.48 126.73 -7.42
CA VAL A 176 -89.52 126.94 -6.33
C VAL A 176 -89.07 125.61 -5.68
N LEU A 177 -89.96 124.62 -5.56
CA LEU A 177 -89.64 123.30 -4.99
C LEU A 177 -88.89 122.40 -5.99
N GLN A 178 -89.29 122.42 -7.25
CA GLN A 178 -88.75 121.52 -8.29
C GLN A 178 -87.24 121.73 -8.55
N ILE A 179 -86.76 122.97 -8.43
CA ILE A 179 -85.33 123.28 -8.54
C ILE A 179 -84.52 122.61 -7.41
N ARG A 180 -85.08 122.50 -6.20
CA ARG A 180 -84.38 121.94 -5.04
C ARG A 180 -84.42 120.42 -4.96
N GLU A 181 -85.47 119.77 -5.48
CA GLU A 181 -85.57 118.30 -5.51
C GLU A 181 -84.71 117.65 -6.62
N GLY A 182 -84.43 118.36 -7.72
CA GLY A 182 -83.58 117.87 -8.80
C GLY A 182 -82.12 117.66 -8.40
N ASP A 183 -81.56 118.58 -7.62
CA ASP A 183 -80.17 118.52 -7.16
C ASP A 183 -79.88 117.33 -6.22
N LEU A 184 -80.89 116.89 -5.44
CA LEU A 184 -80.76 115.78 -4.48
C LEU A 184 -80.79 114.39 -5.16
N ALA A 185 -81.57 114.23 -6.22
CA ALA A 185 -81.76 112.95 -6.89
C ALA A 185 -80.51 112.50 -7.66
N GLN A 186 -79.84 113.42 -8.35
CA GLN A 186 -78.66 113.12 -9.16
C GLN A 186 -77.47 112.66 -8.30
N GLN A 187 -77.22 113.33 -7.17
CA GLN A 187 -76.10 112.99 -6.29
C GLN A 187 -76.28 111.66 -5.53
N THR A 188 -77.52 111.23 -5.30
CA THR A 188 -77.81 109.97 -4.59
C THR A 188 -77.53 108.74 -5.47
N GLU A 189 -77.76 108.83 -6.78
CA GLU A 189 -77.54 107.72 -7.73
C GLU A 189 -76.05 107.43 -7.96
N ASP A 190 -75.23 108.47 -8.03
CA ASP A 190 -73.79 108.34 -8.28
C ASP A 190 -73.04 107.68 -7.11
N VAL A 191 -73.43 107.98 -5.87
CA VAL A 191 -72.86 107.37 -4.64
C VAL A 191 -73.17 105.87 -4.55
N ALA A 192 -74.37 105.43 -4.94
CA ALA A 192 -74.77 104.02 -4.87
C ALA A 192 -73.97 103.16 -5.87
N ARG A 193 -73.70 103.69 -7.07
CA ARG A 193 -72.93 103.01 -8.13
C ARG A 193 -71.46 102.83 -7.72
N LEU A 194 -70.86 103.82 -7.08
CA LEU A 194 -69.48 103.78 -6.60
C LEU A 194 -69.30 102.79 -5.43
N SER A 195 -70.28 102.72 -4.51
CA SER A 195 -70.23 101.81 -3.36
C SER A 195 -70.26 100.32 -3.76
N ALA A 196 -71.02 99.95 -4.79
CA ALA A 196 -71.11 98.56 -5.26
C ALA A 196 -69.81 98.09 -5.95
N ARG A 197 -69.09 99.00 -6.62
CA ARG A 197 -67.80 98.70 -7.26
C ARG A 197 -66.68 98.46 -6.23
N HIS A 198 -66.64 99.27 -5.17
CA HIS A 198 -65.69 99.09 -4.05
C HIS A 198 -65.84 97.71 -3.38
N SER A 199 -67.05 97.31 -2.98
CA SER A 199 -67.26 96.02 -2.30
C SER A 199 -66.95 94.79 -3.15
N SER A 200 -67.11 94.88 -4.48
CA SER A 200 -66.77 93.78 -5.39
C SER A 200 -65.26 93.61 -5.57
N ALA A 201 -64.51 94.72 -5.65
CA ALA A 201 -63.06 94.71 -5.80
C ALA A 201 -62.36 94.24 -4.52
N GLU A 202 -62.84 94.64 -3.34
CA GLU A 202 -62.31 94.20 -2.04
C GLU A 202 -62.45 92.69 -1.82
N ARG A 203 -63.59 92.10 -2.21
CA ARG A 203 -63.82 90.66 -2.10
C ARG A 203 -62.90 89.85 -3.01
N LEU A 204 -62.71 90.29 -4.25
CA LEU A 204 -61.80 89.66 -5.20
C LEU A 204 -60.35 89.67 -4.68
N LEU A 205 -59.89 90.81 -4.15
CA LEU A 205 -58.56 90.93 -3.55
C LEU A 205 -58.36 89.99 -2.35
N GLN A 206 -59.38 89.86 -1.49
CA GLN A 206 -59.31 88.98 -0.33
C GLN A 206 -59.20 87.50 -0.72
N ASP A 207 -59.95 87.07 -1.74
CA ASP A 207 -59.94 85.69 -2.20
C ASP A 207 -58.63 85.35 -2.93
N SER A 208 -58.10 86.24 -3.78
CA SER A 208 -56.80 86.07 -4.43
C SER A 208 -55.64 86.00 -3.42
N ARG A 209 -55.67 86.80 -2.34
CA ARG A 209 -54.65 86.75 -1.27
C ARG A 209 -54.65 85.43 -0.51
N LYS A 210 -55.84 84.85 -0.23
CA LYS A 210 -55.94 83.52 0.40
C LYS A 210 -55.37 82.42 -0.49
N THR A 211 -55.66 82.48 -1.79
CA THR A 211 -55.12 81.53 -2.78
C THR A 211 -53.60 81.62 -2.87
N LEU A 212 -53.04 82.83 -2.90
CA LEU A 212 -51.59 83.05 -2.87
C LEU A 212 -50.94 82.44 -1.62
N GLN A 213 -51.46 82.74 -0.43
CA GLN A 213 -50.93 82.23 0.83
C GLN A 213 -50.89 80.70 0.87
N LYS A 214 -51.95 80.04 0.37
CA LYS A 214 -52.03 78.58 0.30
C LYS A 214 -50.99 78.00 -0.68
N SER A 215 -50.87 78.56 -1.88
CA SER A 215 -49.93 78.09 -2.90
C SER A 215 -48.46 78.27 -2.47
N GLU A 216 -48.13 79.38 -1.79
CA GLU A 216 -46.78 79.59 -1.24
C GLU A 216 -46.43 78.63 -0.10
N ALA A 217 -47.40 78.32 0.78
CA ALA A 217 -47.20 77.36 1.85
C ALA A 217 -46.94 75.93 1.32
N GLU A 218 -47.67 75.51 0.27
CA GLU A 218 -47.44 74.21 -0.38
C GLU A 218 -46.10 74.17 -1.14
N ALA A 219 -45.68 75.27 -1.77
CA ALA A 219 -44.37 75.38 -2.39
C ALA A 219 -43.23 75.28 -1.37
N ALA A 220 -43.36 75.94 -0.21
CA ALA A 220 -42.37 75.86 0.88
C ALA A 220 -42.24 74.43 1.42
N LYS A 221 -43.36 73.75 1.71
CA LYS A 221 -43.34 72.34 2.15
C LYS A 221 -42.67 71.42 1.13
N ALA A 222 -42.92 71.63 -0.16
CA ALA A 222 -42.30 70.82 -1.21
C ALA A 222 -40.77 71.03 -1.25
N ARG A 223 -40.28 72.26 -1.05
CA ARG A 223 -38.82 72.53 -0.97
C ARG A 223 -38.18 71.86 0.23
N ASP A 224 -38.81 71.92 1.40
CA ASP A 224 -38.30 71.27 2.61
C ASP A 224 -38.22 69.74 2.43
N ALA A 225 -39.22 69.15 1.76
CA ALA A 225 -39.21 67.72 1.41
C ALA A 225 -38.08 67.36 0.43
N VAL A 226 -37.79 68.21 -0.56
CA VAL A 226 -36.62 68.03 -1.46
C VAL A 226 -35.32 68.11 -0.68
N ALA A 227 -35.16 69.09 0.22
CA ALA A 227 -33.96 69.25 1.03
C ALA A 227 -33.68 68.02 1.93
N GLN A 228 -34.73 67.45 2.54
CA GLN A 228 -34.62 66.21 3.31
C GLN A 228 -34.28 64.99 2.43
N SER A 229 -34.88 64.90 1.25
CA SER A 229 -34.59 63.81 0.31
C SER A 229 -33.16 63.91 -0.25
N GLN A 230 -32.65 65.12 -0.46
CA GLN A 230 -31.26 65.34 -0.87
C GLN A 230 -30.28 64.88 0.21
N ALA A 231 -30.51 65.26 1.47
CA ALA A 231 -29.68 64.81 2.59
C ALA A 231 -29.69 63.27 2.73
N THR A 232 -30.84 62.63 2.45
CA THR A 232 -30.96 61.16 2.45
C THR A 232 -30.15 60.53 1.31
N LEU A 233 -30.19 61.12 0.11
CA LEU A 233 -29.40 60.68 -1.04
C LEU A 233 -27.89 60.83 -0.77
N ASP A 234 -27.47 61.95 -0.18
CA ASP A 234 -26.07 62.20 0.15
C ASP A 234 -25.54 61.16 1.16
N GLN A 235 -26.33 60.84 2.20
CA GLN A 235 -25.98 59.79 3.16
C GLN A 235 -25.92 58.41 2.50
N ALA A 236 -26.92 58.04 1.68
CA ALA A 236 -26.91 56.78 0.95
C ALA A 236 -25.71 56.68 -0.02
N GLY A 237 -25.26 57.81 -0.58
CA GLY A 237 -24.04 57.90 -1.39
C GLY A 237 -22.77 57.61 -0.59
N LEU A 238 -22.67 58.11 0.64
CA LEU A 238 -21.55 57.82 1.55
C LEU A 238 -21.55 56.34 1.98
N ASP A 239 -22.71 55.79 2.27
CA ASP A 239 -22.87 54.38 2.66
C ASP A 239 -22.50 53.45 1.50
N PHE A 240 -22.92 53.78 0.26
CA PHE A 240 -22.51 53.08 -0.95
C PHE A 240 -21.00 53.12 -1.16
N ALA A 241 -20.37 54.30 -1.04
CA ALA A 241 -18.91 54.42 -1.18
C ALA A 241 -18.14 53.63 -0.10
N THR A 242 -18.70 53.55 1.11
CA THR A 242 -18.12 52.76 2.22
C THR A 242 -18.25 51.27 1.95
N ALA A 243 -19.43 50.81 1.53
CA ALA A 243 -19.67 49.41 1.16
C ALA A 243 -18.81 48.98 -0.04
N GLN A 244 -18.59 49.87 -1.01
CA GLN A 244 -17.74 49.60 -2.17
C GLN A 244 -16.27 49.41 -1.76
N LYS A 245 -15.76 50.25 -0.85
CA LYS A 245 -14.40 50.06 -0.31
C LYS A 245 -14.27 48.76 0.49
N ALA A 246 -15.31 48.39 1.25
CA ALA A 246 -15.33 47.14 2.01
C ALA A 246 -15.37 45.91 1.09
N GLU A 247 -16.09 45.97 -0.02
CA GLU A 247 -16.14 44.90 -1.02
C GLU A 247 -14.79 44.71 -1.71
N VAL A 248 -14.14 45.79 -2.16
CA VAL A 248 -12.77 45.72 -2.70
C VAL A 248 -11.79 45.12 -1.68
N ALA A 249 -11.82 45.57 -0.42
CA ALA A 249 -10.94 45.04 0.61
C ALA A 249 -11.20 43.55 0.91
N ALA A 250 -12.46 43.11 0.86
CA ALA A 250 -12.82 41.70 1.05
C ALA A 250 -12.34 40.83 -0.13
N VAL A 251 -12.46 41.33 -1.37
CA VAL A 251 -11.96 40.65 -2.57
C VAL A 251 -10.44 40.53 -2.54
N ASP A 252 -9.72 41.59 -2.15
CA ASP A 252 -8.27 41.56 -2.00
C ASP A 252 -7.83 40.57 -0.90
N ALA A 253 -8.55 40.54 0.23
CA ALA A 253 -8.30 39.58 1.31
C ALA A 253 -8.56 38.13 0.86
N ALA A 254 -9.60 37.90 0.06
CA ALA A 254 -9.88 36.59 -0.52
C ALA A 254 -8.75 36.16 -1.48
N ALA A 255 -8.30 37.04 -2.37
CA ALA A 255 -7.17 36.76 -3.26
C ALA A 255 -5.88 36.43 -2.49
N ALA A 256 -5.59 37.16 -1.41
CA ALA A 256 -4.46 36.86 -0.53
C ALA A 256 -4.60 35.50 0.17
N ALA A 257 -5.81 35.14 0.62
CA ALA A 257 -6.09 33.85 1.23
C ALA A 257 -5.95 32.67 0.23
N ASP A 258 -6.34 32.86 -1.04
CA ASP A 258 -6.11 31.87 -2.10
C ASP A 258 -4.61 31.65 -2.34
N ALA A 259 -3.83 32.73 -2.45
CA ALA A 259 -2.39 32.64 -2.64
C ALA A 259 -1.70 31.92 -1.47
N ALA A 260 -2.14 32.22 -0.23
CA ALA A 260 -1.63 31.55 0.97
C ALA A 260 -2.02 30.06 1.04
N LEU A 261 -3.24 29.72 0.61
CA LEU A 261 -3.69 28.32 0.53
C LEU A 261 -2.86 27.55 -0.49
N LEU A 262 -2.68 28.09 -1.69
CA LEU A 262 -1.89 27.45 -2.75
C LEU A 262 -0.44 27.22 -2.30
N ALA A 263 0.19 28.21 -1.67
CA ALA A 263 1.53 28.07 -1.10
C ALA A 263 1.61 27.01 0.01
N ALA A 264 0.59 26.90 0.86
CA ALA A 264 0.53 25.89 1.92
C ALA A 264 0.32 24.47 1.35
N GLU A 265 -0.51 24.32 0.31
CA GLU A 265 -0.72 23.05 -0.38
C GLU A 265 0.55 22.57 -1.10
N GLU A 266 1.26 23.47 -1.80
CA GLU A 266 2.53 23.18 -2.44
C GLU A 266 3.61 22.77 -1.42
N ALA A 267 3.76 23.53 -0.32
CA ALA A 267 4.72 23.20 0.73
C ALA A 267 4.42 21.86 1.40
N ARG A 268 3.14 21.55 1.62
CA ARG A 268 2.69 20.26 2.15
C ARG A 268 2.99 19.12 1.18
N ALA A 269 2.71 19.31 -0.11
CA ALA A 269 2.97 18.29 -1.14
C ALA A 269 4.46 17.99 -1.30
N ASP A 270 5.31 19.02 -1.34
CA ASP A 270 6.78 18.87 -1.38
C ASP A 270 7.29 18.10 -0.15
N THR A 271 6.84 18.51 1.04
CA THR A 271 7.23 17.86 2.30
C THR A 271 6.75 16.40 2.35
N GLN A 272 5.56 16.10 1.82
CA GLN A 272 5.03 14.74 1.74
C GLN A 272 5.86 13.86 0.80
N SER A 273 6.29 14.38 -0.35
CA SER A 273 7.18 13.65 -1.26
C SER A 273 8.50 13.31 -0.57
N ARG A 274 9.12 14.31 0.07
CA ARG A 274 10.39 14.13 0.80
C ARG A 274 10.26 13.15 1.97
N GLU A 275 9.14 13.19 2.69
CA GLU A 275 8.84 12.24 3.78
C GLU A 275 8.70 10.81 3.25
N ALA A 276 8.06 10.62 2.10
CA ALA A 276 7.92 9.31 1.46
C ALA A 276 9.29 8.75 1.03
N ASP A 277 10.15 9.59 0.45
CA ASP A 277 11.52 9.21 0.07
C ASP A 277 12.34 8.81 1.31
N ALA A 278 12.30 9.62 2.37
CA ALA A 278 12.98 9.33 3.63
C ALA A 278 12.44 8.06 4.32
N ARG A 279 11.14 7.77 4.17
CA ARG A 279 10.54 6.52 4.67
C ARG A 279 11.05 5.31 3.91
N ALA A 280 11.19 5.41 2.58
CA ALA A 280 11.76 4.34 1.76
C ALA A 280 13.22 4.07 2.14
N GLU A 281 14.03 5.13 2.25
CA GLU A 281 15.45 5.04 2.66
C GLU A 281 15.60 4.44 4.06
N ARG A 282 14.73 4.83 5.01
CA ARG A 282 14.68 4.20 6.34
C ARG A 282 14.39 2.71 6.25
N SER A 283 13.38 2.30 5.48
CA SER A 283 13.00 0.89 5.35
C SER A 283 14.11 0.05 4.73
N GLU A 284 14.83 0.60 3.75
CA GLU A 284 15.98 -0.05 3.11
C GLU A 284 17.14 -0.22 4.12
N ALA A 285 17.52 0.85 4.80
CA ALA A 285 18.63 0.83 5.77
C ALA A 285 18.32 -0.06 7.01
N GLU A 286 17.07 -0.05 7.51
CA GLU A 286 16.63 -0.97 8.57
C GLU A 286 16.63 -2.43 8.09
N GLY A 287 16.27 -2.68 6.82
CA GLY A 287 16.33 -4.00 6.19
C GLY A 287 17.77 -4.54 6.11
N GLU A 288 18.70 -3.73 5.61
CA GLU A 288 20.13 -4.06 5.51
C GLU A 288 20.73 -4.35 6.90
N THR A 289 20.45 -3.49 7.88
CA THR A 289 20.90 -3.66 9.27
C THR A 289 20.38 -4.98 9.87
N ASN A 290 19.10 -5.32 9.63
CA ASN A 290 18.52 -6.56 10.14
C ASN A 290 19.13 -7.81 9.49
N ALA A 291 19.43 -7.76 8.19
CA ALA A 291 20.08 -8.86 7.48
C ALA A 291 21.51 -9.09 8.01
N LEU A 292 22.32 -8.04 8.12
CA LEU A 292 23.68 -8.10 8.66
C LEU A 292 23.69 -8.56 10.13
N ARG A 293 22.73 -8.10 10.93
CA ARG A 293 22.57 -8.53 12.33
C ARG A 293 22.24 -10.01 12.45
N ALA A 294 21.40 -10.53 11.56
CA ALA A 294 21.05 -11.95 11.53
C ALA A 294 22.26 -12.82 11.13
N GLU A 295 23.01 -12.42 10.09
CA GLU A 295 24.22 -13.12 9.63
C GLU A 295 25.32 -13.10 10.70
N ALA A 296 25.63 -11.92 11.26
CA ALA A 296 26.61 -11.76 12.33
C ALA A 296 26.20 -12.53 13.59
N GLY A 297 24.91 -12.52 13.95
CA GLY A 297 24.40 -13.25 15.11
C GLY A 297 24.43 -14.78 14.94
N ALA A 298 24.16 -15.29 13.74
CA ALA A 298 24.27 -16.71 13.43
C ALA A 298 25.73 -17.19 13.46
N LEU A 299 26.64 -16.41 12.86
CA LEU A 299 28.07 -16.72 12.85
C LEU A 299 28.71 -16.59 14.23
N ALA A 300 28.33 -15.58 15.02
CA ALA A 300 28.78 -15.44 16.41
C ALA A 300 28.38 -16.64 17.28
N LYS A 301 27.13 -17.13 17.17
CA LYS A 301 26.68 -18.32 17.90
C LYS A 301 27.41 -19.59 17.47
N LEU A 302 27.77 -19.71 16.19
CA LEU A 302 28.56 -20.83 15.68
C LEU A 302 29.95 -20.83 16.31
N VAL A 303 30.62 -19.68 16.32
CA VAL A 303 31.95 -19.49 16.91
C VAL A 303 31.91 -19.70 18.43
N GLU A 304 30.91 -19.17 19.13
CA GLU A 304 30.76 -19.33 20.59
C GLU A 304 30.56 -20.80 21.01
N ARG A 305 29.80 -21.58 20.23
CA ARG A 305 29.59 -23.01 20.51
C ARG A 305 30.91 -23.79 20.51
N ASP A 306 31.84 -23.39 19.66
CA ASP A 306 33.16 -24.03 19.53
C ASP A 306 34.20 -23.48 20.53
N THR A 307 33.88 -22.41 21.29
CA THR A 307 34.74 -21.84 22.36
C THR A 307 34.50 -22.42 23.76
N ALA A 308 33.60 -23.38 23.92
CA ALA A 308 33.25 -23.95 25.23
C ALA A 308 34.41 -24.70 25.93
N GLU A 309 35.51 -24.98 25.23
CA GLU A 309 36.79 -25.46 25.77
C GLU A 309 37.77 -24.28 25.91
N GLY A 310 37.64 -23.49 26.98
CA GLY A 310 38.50 -22.31 27.19
C GLY A 310 39.99 -22.65 27.31
N GLY A 311 40.84 -21.74 26.83
CA GLY A 311 42.31 -21.78 27.02
C GLY A 311 43.15 -21.91 25.76
N GLN A 312 42.55 -22.04 24.57
CA GLN A 312 43.28 -22.28 23.32
C GLN A 312 44.16 -21.09 22.93
N ILE A 313 45.36 -21.37 22.41
CA ILE A 313 46.27 -20.29 21.97
C ILE A 313 45.76 -19.56 20.72
N LEU A 314 44.89 -20.22 19.94
CA LEU A 314 44.18 -19.65 18.80
C LEU A 314 43.43 -18.36 19.12
N ASP A 315 42.87 -18.23 20.31
CA ASP A 315 42.07 -17.07 20.70
C ASP A 315 42.95 -15.83 21.03
N ARG A 316 44.28 -15.99 21.05
CA ARG A 316 45.29 -14.92 21.28
C ARG A 316 46.08 -14.54 20.04
N LEU A 317 45.73 -15.12 18.89
CA LEU A 317 46.39 -14.92 17.60
C LEU A 317 45.57 -13.94 16.75
N GLN A 318 46.24 -13.04 16.03
CA GLN A 318 45.62 -12.22 14.98
C GLN A 318 46.29 -12.51 13.64
N VAL A 319 45.47 -12.78 12.62
CA VAL A 319 45.93 -13.19 11.29
C VAL A 319 45.40 -12.22 10.26
N GLU A 320 46.28 -11.69 9.42
CA GLU A 320 45.90 -10.89 8.27
C GLU A 320 45.07 -11.73 7.27
N HIS A 321 44.06 -11.12 6.67
CA HIS A 321 43.15 -11.84 5.78
C HIS A 321 43.87 -12.45 4.57
N GLY A 322 43.57 -13.71 4.26
CA GLY A 322 44.20 -14.48 3.18
C GLY A 322 45.32 -15.42 3.65
N PHE A 323 45.77 -15.31 4.90
CA PHE A 323 46.83 -16.15 5.48
C PHE A 323 46.32 -17.19 6.50
N GLU A 324 45.00 -17.28 6.70
CA GLU A 324 44.38 -18.18 7.69
C GLU A 324 44.62 -19.66 7.33
N LYS A 325 44.58 -20.00 6.03
CA LYS A 325 44.89 -21.34 5.53
C LYS A 325 46.36 -21.70 5.72
N ALA A 326 47.26 -20.75 5.44
CA ALA A 326 48.69 -20.92 5.64
C ALA A 326 49.03 -21.21 7.11
N LEU A 327 48.46 -20.43 8.05
CA LEU A 327 48.66 -20.66 9.48
C LEU A 327 48.06 -21.99 9.95
N GLY A 328 46.85 -22.33 9.50
CA GLY A 328 46.20 -23.57 9.85
C GLY A 328 46.93 -24.80 9.30
N ALA A 329 47.47 -24.74 8.08
CA ALA A 329 48.35 -25.79 7.55
C ALA A 329 49.68 -25.88 8.34
N ALA A 330 50.19 -24.74 8.79
CA ALA A 330 51.46 -24.68 9.51
C ALA A 330 51.40 -25.21 10.94
N LEU A 331 50.27 -25.15 11.64
CA LEU A 331 50.20 -25.56 13.06
C LEU A 331 49.03 -26.49 13.38
N ALA A 332 47.99 -26.57 12.54
CA ALA A 332 46.85 -27.47 12.67
C ALA A 332 46.31 -27.59 14.12
N ASP A 333 46.35 -28.80 14.69
CA ASP A 333 45.86 -29.09 16.04
C ASP A 333 46.69 -28.40 17.15
N ASP A 334 47.94 -28.00 16.86
CA ASP A 334 48.79 -27.32 17.84
C ASP A 334 48.20 -25.95 18.25
N LEU A 335 47.37 -25.33 17.40
CA LEU A 335 46.70 -24.05 17.70
C LEU A 335 45.61 -24.17 18.79
N ARG A 336 45.14 -25.39 19.07
CA ARG A 336 44.14 -25.65 20.12
C ARG A 336 44.78 -25.84 21.50
N ALA A 337 46.09 -26.08 21.56
CA ALA A 337 46.78 -26.29 22.82
C ALA A 337 46.89 -24.97 23.62
N PRO A 338 46.65 -24.99 24.94
CA PRO A 338 46.80 -23.80 25.78
C PRO A 338 48.26 -23.46 26.08
N GLU A 339 48.51 -22.24 26.54
CA GLU A 339 49.79 -21.91 27.20
C GLU A 339 49.82 -22.56 28.59
N VAL A 340 50.94 -23.19 28.95
CA VAL A 340 51.14 -23.92 30.21
C VAL A 340 52.50 -23.57 30.82
N ASP A 341 52.57 -23.66 32.15
CA ASP A 341 53.84 -23.58 32.88
C ASP A 341 54.75 -24.78 32.56
N ALA A 342 56.05 -24.67 32.86
CA ALA A 342 57.05 -25.72 32.55
C ALA A 342 56.72 -27.10 33.14
N ASP A 343 55.98 -27.14 34.26
CA ASP A 343 55.51 -28.36 34.95
C ASP A 343 53.99 -28.60 34.77
N GLY A 344 53.35 -27.88 33.83
CA GLY A 344 51.91 -27.93 33.58
C GLY A 344 51.45 -29.15 32.77
N PRO A 345 50.12 -29.27 32.52
CA PRO A 345 49.55 -30.31 31.66
C PRO A 345 49.95 -30.12 30.17
N SER A 346 49.32 -30.83 29.24
CA SER A 346 49.63 -30.70 27.79
C SER A 346 49.38 -29.29 27.26
N GLY A 347 50.40 -28.64 26.70
CA GLY A 347 50.29 -27.29 26.12
C GLY A 347 51.62 -26.71 25.61
N TRP A 348 51.60 -25.42 25.27
CA TRP A 348 52.78 -24.62 24.89
C TRP A 348 53.45 -24.02 26.12
N SER A 349 54.75 -24.26 26.30
CA SER A 349 55.56 -23.63 27.35
C SER A 349 56.56 -22.64 26.76
N VAL A 350 56.84 -21.56 27.50
CA VAL A 350 57.75 -20.50 27.04
C VAL A 350 59.18 -21.04 27.04
N LEU A 351 59.83 -20.97 25.88
CA LEU A 351 61.23 -21.34 25.72
C LEU A 351 62.07 -20.13 25.30
N PRO A 352 63.31 -19.99 25.81
CA PRO A 352 64.21 -18.95 25.33
C PRO A 352 64.48 -19.14 23.83
N GLY A 353 64.81 -18.05 23.14
CA GLY A 353 65.19 -18.06 21.72
C GLY A 353 66.37 -19.00 21.43
N TYR A 354 66.59 -19.30 20.15
CA TYR A 354 67.74 -20.12 19.74
C TYR A 354 69.06 -19.41 20.05
N LEU A 355 70.01 -20.15 20.64
CA LEU A 355 71.36 -19.65 20.96
C LEU A 355 72.16 -19.27 19.70
N GLU A 356 71.89 -19.95 18.59
CA GLU A 356 72.39 -19.61 17.25
C GLU A 356 71.20 -19.29 16.35
N ALA A 357 71.28 -18.17 15.61
CA ALA A 357 70.22 -17.78 14.69
C ALA A 357 70.09 -18.81 13.57
N GLN A 358 68.88 -19.37 13.40
CA GLN A 358 68.53 -20.29 12.33
C GLN A 358 67.65 -19.57 11.30
N PRO A 359 68.25 -18.85 10.31
CA PRO A 359 67.47 -18.13 9.32
C PRO A 359 66.73 -19.10 8.39
N LEU A 360 65.57 -18.66 7.88
CA LEU A 360 64.88 -19.35 6.80
C LEU A 360 65.70 -19.24 5.49
N PRO A 361 65.50 -20.15 4.51
CA PRO A 361 66.17 -20.09 3.21
C PRO A 361 65.96 -18.74 2.49
N GLY A 362 66.94 -18.32 1.69
CA GLY A 362 66.86 -17.06 0.95
C GLY A 362 65.68 -17.05 -0.03
N GLY A 363 64.87 -15.98 -0.01
CA GLY A 363 63.65 -15.85 -0.83
C GLY A 363 62.37 -16.27 -0.13
N VAL A 364 62.44 -16.72 1.14
CA VAL A 364 61.28 -17.08 1.97
C VAL A 364 60.92 -15.91 2.89
N THR A 365 59.63 -15.52 2.90
CA THR A 365 59.11 -14.49 3.80
C THR A 365 58.66 -15.13 5.12
N PRO A 366 59.11 -14.70 6.32
CA PRO A 366 58.60 -15.25 7.58
C PRO A 366 57.09 -15.04 7.74
N LEU A 367 56.34 -16.08 8.14
CA LEU A 367 54.89 -15.98 8.33
C LEU A 367 54.50 -14.98 9.44
N THR A 368 55.41 -14.71 10.39
CA THR A 368 55.25 -13.71 11.46
C THR A 368 55.10 -12.28 10.96
N GLN A 369 55.35 -11.98 9.67
CA GLN A 369 55.05 -10.67 9.09
C GLN A 369 53.54 -10.43 8.89
N HIS A 370 52.75 -11.51 8.77
CA HIS A 370 51.31 -11.48 8.50
C HIS A 370 50.46 -12.05 9.65
N VAL A 371 51.12 -12.56 10.71
CA VAL A 371 50.49 -13.18 11.87
C VAL A 371 51.11 -12.64 13.15
N SER A 372 50.28 -12.03 13.99
CA SER A 372 50.64 -11.60 15.35
C SER A 372 50.49 -12.78 16.32
N VAL A 373 51.58 -13.14 17.01
CA VAL A 373 51.66 -14.32 17.87
C VAL A 373 52.13 -14.01 19.30
N PRO A 374 51.63 -14.73 20.32
CA PRO A 374 52.13 -14.60 21.69
C PRO A 374 53.58 -15.10 21.82
N GLU A 375 54.30 -14.58 22.81
CA GLU A 375 55.73 -14.88 23.07
C GLU A 375 56.03 -16.39 23.10
N VAL A 376 55.14 -17.18 23.69
CA VAL A 376 55.26 -18.65 23.78
C VAL A 376 55.35 -19.34 22.40
N LEU A 377 54.79 -18.74 21.34
CA LEU A 377 54.83 -19.26 19.97
C LEU A 377 55.93 -18.63 19.10
N GLU A 378 56.56 -17.55 19.55
CA GLU A 378 57.53 -16.79 18.75
C GLU A 378 58.67 -17.68 18.24
N ARG A 379 59.19 -18.55 19.12
CA ARG A 379 60.21 -19.54 18.76
C ARG A 379 59.76 -20.48 17.65
N ARG A 380 58.52 -21.01 17.72
CA ARG A 380 57.95 -21.93 16.72
C ARG A 380 57.64 -21.21 15.40
N MET A 381 57.07 -20.02 15.49
CA MET A 381 56.63 -19.20 14.35
C MET A 381 57.79 -18.64 13.54
N SER A 382 58.93 -18.35 14.20
CA SER A 382 60.16 -17.94 13.51
C SER A 382 60.71 -18.99 12.52
N GLN A 383 60.28 -20.25 12.65
CA GLN A 383 60.69 -21.38 11.81
C GLN A 383 59.64 -21.75 10.75
N ILE A 384 58.70 -20.83 10.47
CA ILE A 384 57.64 -21.01 9.49
C ILE A 384 57.79 -19.93 8.42
N GLY A 385 58.02 -20.36 7.19
CA GLY A 385 58.19 -19.49 6.03
C GLY A 385 57.01 -19.55 5.08
N LEU A 386 56.64 -18.41 4.51
CA LEU A 386 55.68 -18.27 3.43
C LEU A 386 56.40 -18.30 2.08
N VAL A 387 55.91 -19.11 1.15
CA VAL A 387 56.45 -19.28 -0.20
C VAL A 387 55.35 -19.47 -1.24
N ASP A 388 55.65 -19.15 -2.50
CA ASP A 388 54.81 -19.56 -3.61
C ASP A 388 54.85 -21.09 -3.79
N PRO A 389 53.73 -21.73 -4.22
CA PRO A 389 53.64 -23.18 -4.34
C PRO A 389 54.74 -23.82 -5.21
N ASP A 390 55.12 -23.15 -6.29
CA ASP A 390 56.15 -23.60 -7.23
C ASP A 390 57.57 -23.60 -6.61
N ALA A 391 57.82 -22.72 -5.63
CA ALA A 391 59.10 -22.58 -4.96
C ALA A 391 59.26 -23.54 -3.77
N GLY A 392 58.17 -23.95 -3.12
CA GLY A 392 58.19 -24.79 -1.92
C GLY A 392 58.92 -26.13 -2.12
N THR A 393 58.70 -26.77 -3.27
CA THR A 393 59.34 -28.05 -3.63
C THR A 393 60.87 -27.94 -3.79
N GLN A 394 61.36 -26.83 -4.33
CA GLN A 394 62.78 -26.60 -4.58
C GLN A 394 63.52 -26.22 -3.28
N LEU A 395 62.87 -25.42 -2.44
CA LEU A 395 63.44 -24.90 -1.19
C LEU A 395 63.40 -25.90 -0.03
N GLN A 396 62.58 -26.97 -0.12
CA GLN A 396 62.46 -27.97 0.94
C GLN A 396 63.80 -28.62 1.32
N ALA A 397 64.67 -28.89 0.35
CA ALA A 397 65.98 -29.51 0.59
C ALA A 397 66.95 -28.60 1.38
N GLN A 398 66.64 -27.32 1.50
CA GLN A 398 67.45 -26.32 2.21
C GLN A 398 66.94 -26.04 3.64
N LEU A 399 65.85 -26.68 4.06
CA LEU A 399 65.26 -26.48 5.39
C LEU A 399 66.11 -27.12 6.48
N LEU A 400 66.33 -26.38 7.57
CA LEU A 400 66.96 -26.89 8.77
C LEU A 400 65.95 -27.70 9.62
N PRO A 401 66.43 -28.63 10.48
CA PRO A 401 65.56 -29.38 11.36
C PRO A 401 64.62 -28.48 12.18
N GLY A 402 63.32 -28.73 12.05
CA GLY A 402 62.26 -27.97 12.72
C GLY A 402 61.57 -26.90 11.85
N GLN A 403 62.15 -26.53 10.70
CA GLN A 403 61.59 -25.55 9.77
C GLN A 403 60.49 -26.14 8.87
N ARG A 404 59.53 -25.31 8.52
CA ARG A 404 58.48 -25.64 7.55
C ARG A 404 58.17 -24.44 6.65
N LEU A 405 57.80 -24.72 5.41
CA LEU A 405 57.30 -23.74 4.45
C LEU A 405 55.82 -23.96 4.23
N VAL A 406 55.07 -22.88 4.07
CA VAL A 406 53.65 -22.90 3.73
C VAL A 406 53.32 -21.97 2.58
N SER A 407 52.34 -22.33 1.77
CA SER A 407 51.76 -21.43 0.77
C SER A 407 50.55 -20.66 1.35
N PRO A 408 50.14 -19.53 0.75
CA PRO A 408 48.89 -18.85 1.10
C PRO A 408 47.65 -19.76 1.04
N GLU A 409 47.66 -20.74 0.12
CA GLU A 409 46.55 -21.68 -0.05
C GLU A 409 46.55 -22.84 0.95
N GLY A 410 47.64 -23.02 1.71
CA GLY A 410 47.74 -24.03 2.76
C GLY A 410 48.54 -25.28 2.37
N ASP A 411 49.37 -25.22 1.33
CA ASP A 411 50.35 -26.27 1.06
C ASP A 411 51.45 -26.24 2.11
N LEU A 412 51.99 -27.41 2.48
CA LEU A 412 52.98 -27.55 3.55
C LEU A 412 54.19 -28.37 3.08
N TRP A 413 55.40 -27.83 3.29
CA TRP A 413 56.66 -28.55 3.13
C TRP A 413 57.46 -28.54 4.44
N ARG A 414 57.85 -29.72 4.94
CA ARG A 414 58.68 -29.85 6.15
C ARG A 414 60.10 -30.30 5.84
N TRP A 415 61.01 -29.97 6.75
CA TRP A 415 62.43 -30.32 6.69
C TRP A 415 62.74 -31.82 6.60
N ASP A 416 61.82 -32.68 7.07
CA ASP A 416 61.96 -34.15 7.08
C ASP A 416 61.47 -34.82 5.78
N GLY A 417 61.09 -34.03 4.78
CA GLY A 417 60.59 -34.51 3.50
C GLY A 417 59.05 -34.63 3.43
N PHE A 418 58.33 -34.45 4.54
CA PHE A 418 56.87 -34.49 4.54
C PHE A 418 56.26 -33.33 3.74
N ARG A 419 55.24 -33.64 2.94
CA ARG A 419 54.46 -32.67 2.14
C ARG A 419 52.98 -32.94 2.31
N ALA A 420 52.19 -31.88 2.39
CA ALA A 420 50.73 -31.94 2.34
C ALA A 420 50.21 -30.84 1.41
N TRP A 421 49.23 -31.14 0.58
CA TRP A 421 48.62 -30.18 -0.33
C TRP A 421 47.35 -29.59 0.28
N ALA A 422 47.00 -28.38 -0.15
CA ALA A 422 45.78 -27.70 0.31
C ALA A 422 44.49 -28.52 0.08
N GLU A 423 44.46 -29.41 -0.91
CA GLU A 423 43.29 -30.24 -1.27
C GLU A 423 43.02 -31.41 -0.30
N ASP A 424 44.01 -31.86 0.47
CA ASP A 424 43.92 -33.11 1.24
C ASP A 424 43.14 -32.96 2.58
N ALA A 425 42.92 -31.73 3.07
CA ALA A 425 41.84 -31.30 3.98
C ALA A 425 42.14 -29.90 4.56
N PRO A 426 41.18 -28.96 4.59
CA PRO A 426 41.36 -27.72 5.34
C PRO A 426 41.41 -28.03 6.84
N SER A 427 42.45 -27.58 7.53
CA SER A 427 42.54 -27.73 8.99
C SER A 427 41.34 -27.06 9.68
N ALA A 428 40.75 -27.72 10.67
CA ALA A 428 39.62 -27.17 11.42
C ALA A 428 39.96 -25.83 12.11
N ALA A 429 41.25 -25.57 12.37
CA ALA A 429 41.74 -24.30 12.89
C ALA A 429 41.75 -23.18 11.83
N ALA A 430 42.08 -23.47 10.55
CA ALA A 430 41.99 -22.50 9.46
C ALA A 430 40.54 -22.05 9.21
N LEU A 431 39.60 -23.01 9.19
CA LEU A 431 38.17 -22.70 9.00
C LEU A 431 37.64 -21.80 10.12
N ARG A 432 38.08 -22.01 11.36
CA ARG A 432 37.71 -21.19 12.52
C ARG A 432 38.28 -19.77 12.43
N LEU A 433 39.55 -19.60 12.05
CA LEU A 433 40.15 -18.29 11.85
C LEU A 433 39.44 -17.49 10.75
N GLN A 434 39.08 -18.17 9.65
CA GLN A 434 38.31 -17.56 8.58
C GLN A 434 36.91 -17.10 9.04
N GLN A 435 36.25 -17.89 9.91
CA GLN A 435 34.96 -17.50 10.51
C GLN A 435 35.09 -16.31 11.48
N LEU A 436 36.18 -16.24 12.26
CA LEU A 436 36.47 -15.11 13.16
C LEU A 436 36.71 -13.81 12.36
N ASN A 437 37.58 -13.84 11.34
CA ASN A 437 37.82 -12.68 10.47
C ASN A 437 36.55 -12.26 9.72
N ARG A 438 35.75 -13.22 9.23
CA ARG A 438 34.45 -12.94 8.59
C ARG A 438 33.46 -12.29 9.56
N LEU A 439 33.42 -12.74 10.82
CA LEU A 439 32.58 -12.14 11.85
C LEU A 439 33.00 -10.70 12.16
N GLU A 440 34.29 -10.40 12.18
CA GLU A 440 34.81 -9.04 12.40
C GLU A 440 34.42 -8.10 11.25
N VAL A 441 34.56 -8.54 10.00
CA VAL A 441 34.09 -7.80 8.81
C VAL A 441 32.58 -7.54 8.87
N LEU A 442 31.79 -8.55 9.23
CA LEU A 442 30.32 -8.39 9.37
C LEU A 442 29.94 -7.45 10.52
N LYS A 443 30.71 -7.42 11.61
CA LYS A 443 30.49 -6.47 12.71
C LYS A 443 30.77 -5.03 12.29
N GLN A 444 31.82 -4.78 11.51
CA GLN A 444 32.12 -3.45 10.96
C GLN A 444 31.03 -3.00 9.98
N ALA A 445 30.61 -3.87 9.05
CA ALA A 445 29.52 -3.58 8.12
C ALA A 445 28.18 -3.33 8.86
N LEU A 446 27.90 -4.07 9.94
CA LEU A 446 26.72 -3.87 10.76
C LEU A 446 26.73 -2.50 11.46
N GLU A 447 27.89 -2.04 11.95
CA GLU A 447 28.02 -0.73 12.59
C GLU A 447 27.75 0.40 11.59
N GLU A 448 28.34 0.33 10.39
CA GLU A 448 28.11 1.30 9.31
C GLU A 448 26.62 1.33 8.88
N ALA A 449 26.01 0.15 8.66
CA ALA A 449 24.61 0.03 8.31
C ALA A 449 23.69 0.57 9.43
N SER A 450 24.03 0.31 10.70
CA SER A 450 23.26 0.81 11.85
C SER A 450 23.31 2.33 11.94
N GLN A 451 24.47 2.95 11.71
CA GLN A 451 24.60 4.41 11.68
C GLN A 451 23.78 5.04 10.54
N ARG A 452 23.77 4.40 9.36
CA ARG A 452 22.92 4.82 8.23
C ARG A 452 21.44 4.69 8.58
N ALA A 453 21.02 3.59 9.20
CA ALA A 453 19.63 3.37 9.61
C ALA A 453 19.16 4.39 10.65
N ASP A 454 20.00 4.74 11.63
CA ASP A 454 19.67 5.77 12.62
C ASP A 454 19.60 7.17 11.99
N GLY A 455 20.50 7.49 11.05
CA GLY A 455 20.42 8.72 10.26
C GLY A 455 19.14 8.84 9.44
N ALA A 456 18.77 7.77 8.73
CA ALA A 456 17.53 7.71 7.94
C ALA A 456 16.27 7.80 8.82
N ARG A 457 16.30 7.17 10.01
CA ARG A 457 15.22 7.30 11.00
C ARG A 457 15.05 8.75 11.47
N ALA A 458 16.14 9.42 11.85
CA ALA A 458 16.09 10.81 12.30
C ALA A 458 15.62 11.78 11.20
N ALA A 459 16.02 11.54 9.95
CA ALA A 459 15.55 12.30 8.79
C ALA A 459 14.04 12.14 8.59
N HIS A 460 13.54 10.90 8.61
CA HIS A 460 12.12 10.59 8.51
C HIS A 460 11.31 11.22 9.66
N GLU A 461 11.74 11.12 10.91
CA GLU A 461 11.06 11.75 12.07
C GLU A 461 11.02 13.28 11.98
N THR A 462 12.05 13.89 11.39
CA THR A 462 12.09 15.34 11.15
C THR A 462 11.09 15.75 10.07
N LEU A 463 11.07 15.03 8.95
CA LEU A 463 10.12 15.27 7.86
C LEU A 463 8.68 14.98 8.27
N GLN A 464 8.45 13.98 9.12
CA GLN A 464 7.13 13.68 9.67
C GLN A 464 6.60 14.84 10.53
N ARG A 465 7.45 15.46 11.36
CA ARG A 465 7.08 16.66 12.14
C ARG A 465 6.81 17.85 11.22
N GLN A 466 7.67 18.08 10.22
CA GLN A 466 7.46 19.15 9.24
C GLN A 466 6.15 18.94 8.47
N LEU A 467 5.83 17.70 8.07
CA LEU A 467 4.57 17.38 7.39
C LEU A 467 3.36 17.69 8.26
N ALA A 468 3.43 17.41 9.57
CA ALA A 468 2.37 17.79 10.51
C ALA A 468 2.21 19.33 10.60
N GLU A 469 3.31 20.07 10.69
CA GLU A 469 3.28 21.54 10.70
C GLU A 469 2.70 22.13 9.40
N GLN A 470 3.04 21.55 8.24
CA GLN A 470 2.49 21.96 6.95
C GLN A 470 1.01 21.58 6.80
N ALA A 471 0.58 20.43 7.34
CA ALA A 471 -0.83 20.06 7.37
C ALA A 471 -1.66 21.02 8.23
N ASP A 472 -1.13 21.47 9.37
CA ASP A 472 -1.78 22.49 10.20
C ASP A 472 -1.77 23.88 9.53
N ALA A 473 -0.74 24.21 8.74
CA ALA A 473 -0.70 25.43 7.93
C ALA A 473 -1.75 25.41 6.80
N ASP A 474 -1.85 24.30 6.05
CA ASP A 474 -2.89 24.07 5.03
C ASP A 474 -4.30 24.19 5.63
N LYS A 475 -4.54 23.54 6.78
CA LYS A 475 -5.83 23.66 7.48
C LYS A 475 -6.18 25.11 7.84
N ARG A 476 -5.23 25.86 8.42
CA ARG A 476 -5.43 27.29 8.76
C ARG A 476 -5.67 28.14 7.52
N ALA A 477 -4.97 27.87 6.41
CA ALA A 477 -5.18 28.58 5.16
C ALA A 477 -6.57 28.31 4.56
N ARG A 478 -7.06 27.07 4.63
CA ARG A 478 -8.44 26.71 4.23
C ARG A 478 -9.50 27.41 5.07
N GLU A 479 -9.28 27.50 6.38
CA GLU A 479 -10.17 28.24 7.29
C GLU A 479 -10.19 29.73 6.96
N ALA A 480 -9.00 30.34 6.77
CA ALA A 480 -8.86 31.73 6.37
C ALA A 480 -9.54 32.03 5.03
N ARG A 481 -9.44 31.12 4.05
CA ARG A 481 -10.14 31.27 2.77
C ARG A 481 -11.66 31.25 2.93
N ARG A 482 -12.20 30.31 3.72
CA ARG A 482 -13.64 30.23 3.99
C ARG A 482 -14.17 31.47 4.73
N ASP A 483 -13.36 32.09 5.57
CA ASP A 483 -13.72 33.33 6.25
C ASP A 483 -13.67 34.52 5.28
N ALA A 484 -12.66 34.58 4.41
CA ALA A 484 -12.58 35.61 3.37
C ALA A 484 -13.73 35.53 2.35
N ASP A 485 -14.11 34.33 1.90
CA ASP A 485 -15.27 34.13 1.02
C ASP A 485 -16.58 34.60 1.67
N ARG A 486 -16.73 34.37 2.98
CA ARG A 486 -17.87 34.89 3.75
C ARG A 486 -17.86 36.42 3.80
N GLN A 487 -16.70 37.03 4.02
CA GLN A 487 -16.55 38.49 4.00
C GLN A 487 -16.88 39.10 2.63
N VAL A 488 -16.46 38.46 1.53
CA VAL A 488 -16.83 38.89 0.17
C VAL A 488 -18.34 38.83 -0.03
N ALA A 489 -18.98 37.74 0.38
CA ALA A 489 -20.43 37.59 0.25
C ALA A 489 -21.21 38.60 1.10
N ASP A 490 -20.74 38.88 2.33
CA ASP A 490 -21.32 39.89 3.21
C ASP A 490 -21.15 41.31 2.65
N ALA A 491 -19.94 41.66 2.19
CA ALA A 491 -19.63 42.96 1.62
C ALA A 491 -20.39 43.19 0.30
N GLY A 492 -20.51 42.17 -0.56
CA GLY A 492 -21.31 42.24 -1.78
C GLY A 492 -22.80 42.46 -1.49
N ARG A 493 -23.36 41.78 -0.49
CA ARG A 493 -24.75 42.03 -0.04
C ARG A 493 -24.93 43.45 0.50
N ALA A 494 -23.97 43.94 1.28
CA ALA A 494 -24.00 45.30 1.81
C ALA A 494 -23.94 46.34 0.69
N LEU A 495 -23.09 46.13 -0.31
CA LEU A 495 -22.96 46.99 -1.49
C LEU A 495 -24.26 47.04 -2.30
N SER A 496 -24.87 45.89 -2.60
CA SER A 496 -26.15 45.87 -3.34
C SER A 496 -27.28 46.55 -2.58
N ARG A 497 -27.32 46.42 -1.25
CA ARG A 497 -28.31 47.13 -0.41
C ARG A 497 -28.10 48.65 -0.46
N ALA A 498 -26.85 49.10 -0.25
CA ALA A 498 -26.52 50.52 -0.30
C ALA A 498 -26.77 51.13 -1.69
N GLU A 499 -26.55 50.37 -2.76
CA GLU A 499 -26.87 50.80 -4.14
C GLU A 499 -28.39 50.96 -4.34
N ALA A 500 -29.19 49.99 -3.88
CA ALA A 500 -30.64 50.06 -3.95
C ALA A 500 -31.20 51.26 -3.16
N ASP A 501 -30.69 51.48 -1.94
CA ASP A 501 -31.09 52.62 -1.10
C ASP A 501 -30.74 53.96 -1.76
N ARG A 502 -29.55 54.07 -2.37
CA ARG A 502 -29.13 55.25 -3.15
C ARG A 502 -30.07 55.50 -4.34
N ASN A 503 -30.38 54.46 -5.11
CA ASN A 503 -31.26 54.58 -6.28
C ASN A 503 -32.70 54.94 -5.89
N LEU A 504 -33.19 54.43 -4.76
CA LEU A 504 -34.50 54.79 -4.21
C LEU A 504 -34.52 56.25 -3.73
N ALA A 505 -33.48 56.69 -3.02
CA ALA A 505 -33.36 58.09 -2.58
C ALA A 505 -33.29 59.05 -3.78
N GLN A 506 -32.60 58.65 -4.86
CA GLN A 506 -32.50 59.43 -6.10
C GLN A 506 -33.84 59.56 -6.81
N SER A 507 -34.56 58.46 -7.03
CA SER A 507 -35.87 58.49 -7.70
C SER A 507 -36.90 59.31 -6.90
N ARG A 508 -36.86 59.22 -5.56
CA ARG A 508 -37.69 60.03 -4.67
C ARG A 508 -37.36 61.53 -4.80
N LEU A 509 -36.08 61.89 -4.83
CA LEU A 509 -35.64 63.28 -5.00
C LEU A 509 -36.14 63.86 -6.33
N GLU A 510 -36.02 63.11 -7.43
CA GLU A 510 -36.51 63.53 -8.76
C GLU A 510 -38.03 63.78 -8.75
N SER A 511 -38.80 62.89 -8.11
CA SER A 511 -40.26 63.04 -7.98
C SER A 511 -40.66 64.28 -7.18
N LEU A 512 -39.94 64.59 -6.10
CA LEU A 512 -40.18 65.76 -5.25
C LEU A 512 -39.76 67.05 -5.96
N GLY A 513 -38.70 67.02 -6.77
CA GLY A 513 -38.26 68.16 -7.58
C GLY A 513 -39.32 68.59 -8.61
N LEU A 514 -40.04 67.64 -9.22
CA LEU A 514 -41.19 67.92 -10.10
C LEU A 514 -42.35 68.58 -9.33
N ALA A 515 -42.61 68.13 -8.09
CA ALA A 515 -43.64 68.72 -7.25
C ALA A 515 -43.31 70.18 -6.88
N VAL A 516 -42.05 70.49 -6.55
CA VAL A 516 -41.60 71.87 -6.28
C VAL A 516 -41.91 72.78 -7.46
N LYS A 517 -41.51 72.40 -8.68
CA LYS A 517 -41.77 73.21 -9.89
C LYS A 517 -43.25 73.52 -10.06
N ARG A 518 -44.11 72.50 -9.93
CA ARG A 518 -45.57 72.67 -10.06
C ARG A 518 -46.15 73.64 -9.02
N HIS A 519 -45.70 73.54 -7.77
CA HIS A 519 -46.20 74.40 -6.70
C HIS A 519 -45.67 75.84 -6.80
N GLU A 520 -44.44 76.03 -7.30
CA GLU A 520 -43.88 77.36 -7.57
C GLU A 520 -44.60 78.07 -8.72
N GLU A 521 -44.91 77.36 -9.81
CA GLU A 521 -45.72 77.90 -10.92
C GLU A 521 -47.11 78.36 -10.45
N ALA A 522 -47.77 77.55 -9.61
CA ALA A 522 -49.05 77.91 -9.00
C ALA A 522 -48.95 79.14 -8.07
N ALA A 523 -47.86 79.30 -7.32
CA ALA A 523 -47.63 80.46 -6.48
C ALA A 523 -47.35 81.74 -7.31
N ILE A 524 -46.65 81.61 -8.44
CA ILE A 524 -46.41 82.73 -9.37
C ILE A 524 -47.73 83.19 -10.00
N ALA A 525 -48.57 82.26 -10.47
CA ALA A 525 -49.88 82.58 -11.03
C ALA A 525 -50.77 83.33 -10.01
N ALA A 526 -50.81 82.84 -8.76
CA ALA A 526 -51.59 83.47 -7.69
C ALA A 526 -51.08 84.89 -7.32
N ARG A 527 -49.76 85.16 -7.43
CA ARG A 527 -49.22 86.52 -7.24
C ARG A 527 -49.73 87.49 -8.30
N ALA A 528 -49.82 87.05 -9.55
CA ALA A 528 -50.30 87.87 -10.64
C ALA A 528 -51.78 88.26 -10.44
N GLU A 529 -52.62 87.32 -9.99
CA GLU A 529 -54.02 87.60 -9.66
C GLU A 529 -54.20 88.61 -8.52
N VAL A 530 -53.35 88.55 -7.48
CA VAL A 530 -53.37 89.55 -6.39
C VAL A 530 -53.01 90.93 -6.93
N LEU A 531 -51.97 91.05 -7.75
CA LEU A 531 -51.54 92.33 -8.31
C LEU A 531 -52.63 92.97 -9.19
N ASP A 532 -53.34 92.18 -9.99
CA ASP A 532 -54.44 92.67 -10.81
C ASP A 532 -55.66 93.08 -9.96
N ALA A 533 -55.95 92.37 -8.87
CA ALA A 533 -56.99 92.75 -7.93
C ALA A 533 -56.66 94.05 -7.16
N GLU A 534 -55.38 94.27 -6.79
CA GLU A 534 -54.91 95.51 -6.15
C GLU A 534 -55.05 96.72 -7.08
N ARG A 535 -54.63 96.58 -8.35
CA ARG A 535 -54.79 97.63 -9.38
C ARG A 535 -56.25 98.01 -9.61
N THR A 536 -57.16 97.03 -9.53
CA THR A 536 -58.60 97.27 -9.70
C THR A 536 -59.18 98.09 -8.55
N LEU A 537 -58.66 97.91 -7.33
CA LEU A 537 -59.09 98.66 -6.15
C LEU A 537 -58.52 100.09 -6.12
N GLU A 538 -57.26 100.26 -6.52
CA GLU A 538 -56.61 101.58 -6.60
C GLU A 538 -57.21 102.51 -7.66
N GLY A 539 -57.89 101.95 -8.67
CA GLY A 539 -58.53 102.71 -9.76
C GLY A 539 -59.92 103.28 -9.44
N LEU A 540 -60.42 103.18 -8.20
CA LEU A 540 -61.76 103.63 -7.81
C LEU A 540 -61.75 104.99 -7.07
N ASP A 541 -62.76 105.84 -7.33
CA ASP A 541 -62.91 107.17 -6.72
C ASP A 541 -63.23 107.14 -5.21
N ASP A 542 -63.02 108.27 -4.49
CA ASP A 542 -63.23 108.41 -3.04
C ASP A 542 -64.71 108.45 -2.64
N LEU A 543 -65.17 107.33 -2.07
CA LEU A 543 -66.53 107.11 -1.61
C LEU A 543 -66.93 107.97 -0.39
N SER A 544 -65.96 108.46 0.39
CA SER A 544 -66.22 109.22 1.62
C SER A 544 -66.61 110.67 1.32
N ALA A 545 -65.98 111.29 0.33
CA ALA A 545 -66.27 112.65 -0.13
C ALA A 545 -67.68 112.76 -0.76
N ALA A 546 -68.11 111.74 -1.50
CA ALA A 546 -69.39 111.76 -2.21
C ALA A 546 -70.61 111.63 -1.27
N ARG A 547 -70.46 111.01 -0.10
CA ARG A 547 -71.55 110.85 0.90
C ARG A 547 -71.87 112.13 1.67
N ALA A 548 -70.91 113.04 1.85
CA ALA A 548 -71.10 114.27 2.63
C ALA A 548 -71.95 115.33 1.90
N MET A 549 -71.86 115.41 0.56
CA MET A 549 -72.60 116.40 -0.24
C MET A 549 -74.11 116.16 -0.31
N VAL A 550 -74.57 114.93 -0.06
CA VAL A 550 -75.99 114.54 -0.15
C VAL A 550 -76.83 115.05 1.04
N GLU A 551 -76.22 115.23 2.21
CA GLU A 551 -76.95 115.62 3.43
C GLU A 551 -77.27 117.13 3.48
N ASP A 552 -76.43 118.00 2.91
CA ASP A 552 -76.65 119.46 2.89
C ASP A 552 -77.83 119.89 2.00
N ILE A 553 -78.04 119.22 0.87
CA ILE A 553 -79.12 119.54 -0.09
C ILE A 553 -80.49 119.15 0.49
N ARG A 554 -80.53 118.15 1.37
CA ARG A 554 -81.75 117.59 1.97
C ARG A 554 -82.51 118.58 2.85
N MET A 555 -81.80 119.44 3.59
CA MET A 555 -82.41 120.41 4.51
C MET A 555 -83.10 121.59 3.80
N ALA A 556 -82.65 121.96 2.59
CA ALA A 556 -83.21 123.08 1.82
C ALA A 556 -84.53 122.73 1.09
N VAL A 557 -84.75 121.44 0.80
CA VAL A 557 -85.96 120.93 0.13
C VAL A 557 -87.20 121.04 1.03
N GLU A 558 -87.06 120.80 2.33
CA GLU A 558 -88.22 120.64 3.21
C GLU A 558 -88.96 121.96 3.53
N ALA A 559 -88.26 123.10 3.54
CA ALA A 559 -88.87 124.41 3.75
C ALA A 559 -89.73 124.89 2.55
N SER A 560 -89.34 124.54 1.32
CA SER A 560 -90.07 124.92 0.10
C SER A 560 -91.33 124.08 -0.11
N ARG A 561 -91.41 122.92 0.54
CA ARG A 561 -92.47 121.92 0.42
C ARG A 561 -93.79 122.36 1.05
N ILE A 562 -93.73 123.05 2.19
CA ILE A 562 -94.90 123.46 2.98
C ILE A 562 -95.75 124.53 2.25
N THR A 563 -95.10 125.50 1.60
CA THR A 563 -95.78 126.58 0.85
C THR A 563 -96.44 126.08 -0.44
N MET A 564 -95.82 125.12 -1.12
CA MET A 564 -96.38 124.47 -2.32
C MET A 564 -97.66 123.68 -2.00
N MET A 565 -97.69 122.93 -0.88
CA MET A 565 -98.80 122.05 -0.52
C MET A 565 -100.15 122.76 -0.32
N SER A 566 -100.16 124.00 0.17
CA SER A 566 -101.39 124.78 0.42
C SER A 566 -102.06 125.31 -0.86
N ARG A 567 -101.29 125.68 -1.89
CA ARG A 567 -101.82 126.18 -3.18
C ARG A 567 -102.15 125.03 -4.13
N ARG A 568 -101.40 123.93 -4.01
CA ARG A 568 -101.61 122.70 -4.77
C ARG A 568 -102.87 121.95 -4.35
N SER A 569 -103.30 121.96 -3.09
CA SER A 569 -104.49 121.20 -2.66
C SER A 569 -105.80 121.65 -3.31
N ALA A 570 -105.94 122.94 -3.66
CA ALA A 570 -107.11 123.48 -4.33
C ALA A 570 -107.12 123.20 -5.86
N HIS A 571 -105.94 123.09 -6.48
CA HIS A 571 -105.79 122.63 -7.87
C HIS A 571 -105.88 121.10 -7.98
N ASP A 572 -105.34 120.37 -7.01
CA ASP A 572 -105.28 118.92 -7.01
C ASP A 572 -106.67 118.27 -6.92
N GLU A 573 -107.67 118.92 -6.29
CA GLU A 573 -109.04 118.38 -6.27
C GLU A 573 -109.67 118.36 -7.67
N LEU A 574 -109.49 119.43 -8.46
CA LEU A 574 -109.96 119.54 -9.84
C LEU A 574 -109.05 118.79 -10.84
N ARG A 575 -107.76 118.62 -10.54
CA ARG A 575 -106.77 117.85 -11.33
C ARG A 575 -106.90 116.35 -11.15
N ARG A 576 -107.23 115.86 -9.95
CA ARG A 576 -107.31 114.41 -9.65
C ARG A 576 -108.35 113.69 -10.49
N GLU A 577 -109.47 114.35 -10.82
CA GLU A 577 -110.50 113.77 -11.68
C GLU A 577 -110.03 113.60 -13.15
N GLY A 578 -109.16 114.47 -13.65
CA GLY A 578 -108.57 114.37 -15.01
C GLY A 578 -107.29 113.53 -15.07
N GLU A 579 -106.40 113.64 -14.09
CA GLU A 579 -105.16 112.89 -14.03
C GLU A 579 -105.35 111.41 -13.74
N SER A 580 -106.38 111.01 -12.97
CA SER A 580 -106.68 109.60 -12.78
C SER A 580 -106.98 108.90 -14.12
N ARG A 581 -107.54 109.62 -15.10
CA ARG A 581 -107.87 109.09 -16.43
C ARG A 581 -106.64 109.05 -17.35
N VAL A 582 -105.81 110.09 -17.34
CA VAL A 582 -104.58 110.16 -18.15
C VAL A 582 -103.46 109.26 -17.63
N ARG A 583 -103.29 109.16 -16.30
CA ARG A 583 -102.24 108.33 -15.68
C ARG A 583 -102.47 106.85 -15.95
N ARG A 584 -103.72 106.38 -15.88
CA ARG A 584 -104.05 104.99 -16.23
C ARG A 584 -103.78 104.68 -17.70
N ALA A 585 -104.10 105.61 -18.62
CA ALA A 585 -103.80 105.44 -20.04
C ALA A 585 -102.29 105.38 -20.35
N GLN A 586 -101.47 106.17 -19.64
CA GLN A 586 -100.00 106.15 -19.78
C GLN A 586 -99.34 104.92 -19.12
N GLU A 587 -99.84 104.46 -17.98
CA GLU A 587 -99.39 103.23 -17.32
C GLU A 587 -99.64 101.99 -18.19
N VAL A 588 -100.84 101.85 -18.75
CA VAL A 588 -101.19 100.77 -19.68
C VAL A 588 -100.26 100.77 -20.91
N THR A 589 -99.92 101.94 -21.44
CA THR A 589 -98.99 102.08 -22.59
C THR A 589 -97.55 101.69 -22.22
N LYS A 590 -97.07 102.09 -21.05
CA LYS A 590 -95.73 101.74 -20.55
C LYS A 590 -95.62 100.24 -20.24
N GLU A 591 -96.66 99.65 -19.65
CA GLU A 591 -96.72 98.20 -19.38
C GLU A 591 -96.64 97.38 -20.67
N ILE A 592 -97.39 97.75 -21.71
CA ILE A 592 -97.32 97.10 -23.04
C ILE A 592 -95.90 97.14 -23.62
N SER A 593 -95.23 98.30 -23.58
CA SER A 593 -93.86 98.44 -24.10
C SER A 593 -92.83 97.62 -23.32
N GLY A 594 -92.98 97.53 -22.00
CA GLY A 594 -92.10 96.75 -21.13
C GLY A 594 -92.25 95.24 -21.33
N TRP A 595 -93.48 94.76 -21.55
CA TRP A 595 -93.72 93.34 -21.87
C TRP A 595 -93.19 92.96 -23.25
N ARG A 596 -93.30 93.84 -24.25
CA ARG A 596 -92.72 93.60 -25.60
C ARG A 596 -91.18 93.48 -25.59
N HIS A 597 -90.48 94.32 -24.83
CA HIS A 597 -89.01 94.24 -24.73
C HIS A 597 -88.52 92.99 -23.98
N ARG A 598 -89.28 92.53 -22.96
CA ARG A 598 -89.00 91.27 -22.26
C ARG A 598 -89.18 90.06 -23.18
N LEU A 599 -90.22 90.07 -24.02
CA LEU A 599 -90.47 89.01 -25.01
C LEU A 599 -89.31 88.88 -26.02
N GLU A 600 -88.78 90.02 -26.50
CA GLU A 600 -87.64 90.03 -27.45
C GLU A 600 -86.34 89.48 -26.81
N THR A 601 -86.07 89.86 -25.56
CA THR A 601 -84.85 89.43 -24.84
C THR A 601 -84.90 87.95 -24.46
N ALA A 602 -86.07 87.46 -24.05
CA ALA A 602 -86.29 86.04 -23.77
C ALA A 602 -86.17 85.18 -25.05
N GLY A 603 -86.69 85.66 -26.19
CA GLY A 603 -86.53 84.98 -27.48
C GLY A 603 -85.07 84.77 -27.90
N LYS A 604 -84.18 85.74 -27.66
CA LYS A 604 -82.73 85.60 -27.92
C LYS A 604 -82.07 84.56 -27.03
N ARG A 605 -82.46 84.46 -25.75
CA ARG A 605 -81.95 83.45 -24.80
C ARG A 605 -82.40 82.04 -25.15
N THR A 606 -83.64 81.87 -25.59
CA THR A 606 -84.14 80.57 -26.06
C THR A 606 -83.34 80.09 -27.29
N ALA A 607 -82.98 80.99 -28.21
CA ALA A 607 -82.16 80.63 -29.38
C ALA A 607 -80.75 80.15 -29.01
N GLU A 608 -80.08 80.81 -28.05
CA GLU A 608 -78.75 80.41 -27.56
C GLU A 608 -78.78 79.05 -26.84
N LEU A 609 -79.83 78.78 -26.05
CA LEU A 609 -80.00 77.47 -25.39
C LEU A 609 -80.24 76.34 -26.40
N VAL A 610 -80.98 76.61 -27.47
CA VAL A 610 -81.19 75.65 -28.57
C VAL A 610 -79.88 75.33 -29.28
N GLU A 611 -79.04 76.33 -29.58
CA GLU A 611 -77.72 76.12 -30.21
C GLU A 611 -76.77 75.29 -29.33
N ARG A 612 -76.77 75.54 -28.01
CA ARG A 612 -75.97 74.74 -27.07
C ARG A 612 -76.48 73.30 -26.95
N LYS A 613 -77.79 73.08 -27.06
CA LYS A 613 -78.40 71.74 -27.06
C LYS A 613 -78.01 70.95 -28.32
N THR A 614 -78.09 71.57 -29.50
CA THR A 614 -77.74 70.90 -30.76
C THR A 614 -76.25 70.54 -30.83
N ALA A 615 -75.37 71.38 -30.29
CA ALA A 615 -73.95 71.05 -30.18
C ALA A 615 -73.69 69.83 -29.26
N SER A 616 -74.33 69.78 -28.08
CA SER A 616 -74.20 68.63 -27.17
C SER A 616 -74.84 67.35 -27.73
N GLU A 617 -75.90 67.45 -28.55
CA GLU A 617 -76.50 66.30 -29.25
C GLU A 617 -75.57 65.72 -30.32
N ALA A 618 -74.82 66.56 -31.04
CA ALA A 618 -73.81 66.12 -32.00
C ALA A 618 -72.64 65.40 -31.31
N GLU A 619 -72.16 65.92 -30.17
CA GLU A 619 -71.13 65.28 -29.35
C GLU A 619 -71.61 63.94 -28.78
N LEU A 620 -72.87 63.85 -28.32
CA LEU A 620 -73.46 62.61 -27.82
C LEU A 620 -73.55 61.55 -28.92
N SER A 621 -73.93 61.95 -30.15
CA SER A 621 -74.01 61.03 -31.30
C SER A 621 -72.65 60.42 -31.64
N GLN A 622 -71.56 61.19 -31.61
CA GLN A 622 -70.20 60.67 -31.80
C GLN A 622 -69.76 59.77 -30.65
N ALA A 623 -69.99 60.19 -29.40
CA ALA A 623 -69.61 59.40 -28.23
C ALA A 623 -70.36 58.04 -28.15
N SER A 624 -71.59 57.98 -28.65
CA SER A 624 -72.43 56.77 -28.64
C SER A 624 -71.97 55.68 -29.62
N ALA A 625 -71.08 56.00 -30.58
CA ALA A 625 -70.51 55.01 -31.50
C ALA A 625 -69.33 54.23 -30.89
N ALA A 626 -68.58 54.83 -29.96
CA ALA A 626 -67.38 54.24 -29.36
C ALA A 626 -67.60 52.92 -28.60
N PRO A 627 -68.70 52.70 -27.84
CA PRO A 627 -68.94 51.44 -27.13
C PRO A 627 -69.03 50.21 -28.06
N ALA A 628 -69.63 50.35 -29.24
CA ALA A 628 -69.76 49.25 -30.20
C ALA A 628 -68.41 48.84 -30.80
N GLU A 629 -67.54 49.81 -31.10
CA GLU A 629 -66.18 49.55 -31.59
C GLU A 629 -65.28 48.91 -30.53
N ILE A 630 -65.39 49.34 -29.27
CA ILE A 630 -64.64 48.77 -28.16
C ILE A 630 -65.10 47.33 -27.88
N ALA A 631 -66.40 47.05 -27.97
CA ALA A 631 -66.94 45.70 -27.80
C ALA A 631 -66.40 44.71 -28.86
N ALA A 632 -66.36 45.11 -30.13
CA ALA A 632 -65.80 44.27 -31.20
C ALA A 632 -64.31 43.97 -31.00
N LYS A 633 -63.50 45.00 -30.63
CA LYS A 633 -62.07 44.83 -30.33
C LYS A 633 -61.83 43.94 -29.11
N ARG A 634 -62.72 43.99 -28.10
CA ARG A 634 -62.63 43.18 -26.89
C ARG A 634 -62.91 41.70 -27.18
N GLU A 635 -63.85 41.39 -28.08
CA GLU A 635 -64.16 40.03 -28.48
C GLU A 635 -63.02 39.37 -29.27
N GLU A 636 -62.42 40.10 -30.20
CA GLU A 636 -61.20 39.67 -30.92
C GLU A 636 -60.04 39.41 -29.93
N LEU A 637 -59.83 40.31 -28.98
CA LEU A 637 -58.76 40.19 -28.00
C LEU A 637 -58.97 39.04 -27.01
N MET A 638 -60.22 38.78 -26.60
CA MET A 638 -60.58 37.61 -25.78
C MET A 638 -60.25 36.29 -26.48
N GLY A 639 -60.52 36.20 -27.80
CA GLY A 639 -60.11 35.04 -28.60
C GLY A 639 -58.60 34.86 -28.63
N ALA A 640 -57.84 35.94 -28.83
CA ALA A 640 -56.38 35.92 -28.80
C ALA A 640 -55.80 35.53 -27.42
N ILE A 641 -56.39 36.02 -26.32
CA ILE A 641 -56.01 35.63 -24.95
C ILE A 641 -56.21 34.13 -24.74
N THR A 642 -57.37 33.59 -25.13
CA THR A 642 -57.68 32.15 -24.96
C THR A 642 -56.68 31.26 -25.72
N ALA A 643 -56.31 31.67 -26.94
CA ALA A 643 -55.28 30.99 -27.73
C ALA A 643 -53.89 31.08 -27.08
N ALA A 644 -53.52 32.24 -26.53
CA ALA A 644 -52.26 32.45 -25.83
C ALA A 644 -52.18 31.67 -24.51
N GLU A 645 -53.29 31.59 -23.75
CA GLU A 645 -53.41 30.75 -22.55
C GLU A 645 -53.20 29.28 -22.88
N THR A 646 -53.86 28.78 -23.93
CA THR A 646 -53.70 27.40 -24.40
C THR A 646 -52.26 27.11 -24.81
N ARG A 647 -51.62 28.03 -25.55
CA ARG A 647 -50.20 27.91 -25.94
C ARG A 647 -49.30 27.85 -24.71
N ARG A 648 -49.53 28.72 -23.72
CA ARG A 648 -48.73 28.76 -22.48
C ARG A 648 -48.90 27.49 -21.65
N THR A 649 -50.13 27.01 -21.46
CA THR A 649 -50.37 25.75 -20.73
C THR A 649 -49.60 24.60 -21.37
N ARG A 650 -49.66 24.48 -22.70
CA ARG A 650 -48.90 23.46 -23.43
C ARG A 650 -47.39 23.62 -23.27
N ALA A 651 -46.87 24.85 -23.32
CA ALA A 651 -45.44 25.11 -23.13
C ALA A 651 -44.97 24.72 -21.73
N VAL A 652 -45.74 25.07 -20.68
CA VAL A 652 -45.47 24.70 -19.28
C VAL A 652 -45.50 23.18 -19.08
N GLU A 653 -46.53 22.49 -19.60
CA GLU A 653 -46.61 21.03 -19.51
C GLU A 653 -45.45 20.33 -20.21
N THR A 654 -45.08 20.80 -21.40
CA THR A 654 -43.98 20.23 -22.19
C THR A 654 -42.63 20.47 -21.51
N LEU A 655 -42.41 21.68 -20.97
CA LEU A 655 -41.22 22.01 -20.19
C LEU A 655 -41.13 21.15 -18.93
N GLY A 656 -42.22 21.03 -18.16
CA GLY A 656 -42.27 20.20 -16.96
C GLY A 656 -42.01 18.72 -17.23
N ALA A 657 -42.53 18.18 -18.33
CA ALA A 657 -42.23 16.81 -18.76
C ALA A 657 -40.74 16.63 -19.11
N ALA A 658 -40.14 17.59 -19.81
CA ALA A 658 -38.72 17.57 -20.16
C ALA A 658 -37.79 17.70 -18.94
N GLU A 659 -38.13 18.58 -17.98
CA GLU A 659 -37.37 18.72 -16.73
C GLU A 659 -37.42 17.44 -15.88
N ASN A 660 -38.58 16.78 -15.81
CA ASN A 660 -38.70 15.48 -15.16
C ASN A 660 -37.89 14.39 -15.88
N ALA A 661 -37.88 14.39 -17.21
CA ALA A 661 -37.08 13.45 -18.01
C ALA A 661 -35.57 13.67 -17.78
N LEU A 662 -35.10 14.91 -17.73
CA LEU A 662 -33.70 15.22 -17.40
C LEU A 662 -33.35 14.74 -15.98
N LYS A 663 -34.23 14.96 -15.01
CA LYS A 663 -34.03 14.48 -13.65
C LYS A 663 -33.89 12.96 -13.60
N ALA A 664 -34.79 12.23 -14.25
CA ALA A 664 -34.74 10.77 -14.34
C ALA A 664 -33.47 10.28 -15.05
N ALA A 665 -33.04 10.94 -16.13
CA ALA A 665 -31.80 10.62 -16.84
C ALA A 665 -30.55 10.85 -15.97
N THR A 666 -30.55 11.91 -15.16
CA THR A 666 -29.45 12.21 -14.21
C THR A 666 -29.39 11.18 -13.08
N GLU A 667 -30.53 10.73 -12.56
CA GLU A 667 -30.60 9.65 -11.57
C GLU A 667 -30.11 8.31 -12.17
N ALA A 668 -30.53 7.99 -13.39
CA ALA A 668 -30.08 6.80 -14.11
C ALA A 668 -28.57 6.82 -14.41
N GLU A 669 -28.00 7.98 -14.73
CA GLU A 669 -26.54 8.15 -14.95
C GLU A 669 -25.77 7.82 -13.67
N ARG A 670 -26.19 8.38 -12.53
CA ARG A 670 -25.58 8.10 -11.22
C ARG A 670 -25.67 6.62 -10.84
N ASP A 671 -26.79 5.97 -11.12
CA ASP A 671 -26.96 4.54 -10.86
C ASP A 671 -26.05 3.69 -11.74
N ALA A 672 -25.93 4.03 -13.03
CA ALA A 672 -25.03 3.35 -13.94
C ALA A 672 -23.56 3.58 -13.58
N GLU A 673 -23.17 4.79 -13.16
CA GLU A 673 -21.82 5.09 -12.68
C GLU A 673 -21.45 4.27 -11.44
N ARG A 674 -22.40 4.12 -10.49
CA ARG A 674 -22.22 3.23 -9.33
C ARG A 674 -21.99 1.79 -9.75
N GLN A 675 -22.83 1.25 -10.64
CA GLN A 675 -22.67 -0.11 -11.15
C GLN A 675 -21.35 -0.31 -11.89
N ALA A 676 -20.92 0.68 -12.68
CA ALA A 676 -19.62 0.65 -13.36
C ALA A 676 -18.45 0.69 -12.37
N SER A 677 -18.55 1.48 -11.30
CA SER A 677 -17.56 1.49 -10.21
C SER A 677 -17.44 0.13 -9.52
N ASP A 678 -18.58 -0.48 -9.15
CA ASP A 678 -18.61 -1.80 -8.52
C ASP A 678 -18.03 -2.87 -9.46
N ALA A 679 -18.33 -2.79 -10.76
CA ALA A 679 -17.78 -3.70 -11.76
C ALA A 679 -16.26 -3.53 -11.96
N ARG A 680 -15.73 -2.29 -11.91
CA ARG A 680 -14.28 -2.03 -11.94
C ARG A 680 -13.58 -2.60 -10.71
N GLU A 681 -14.17 -2.45 -9.54
CA GLU A 681 -13.60 -3.01 -8.31
C GLU A 681 -13.60 -4.55 -8.36
N ALA A 682 -14.71 -5.16 -8.80
CA ALA A 682 -14.81 -6.60 -8.99
C ALA A 682 -13.80 -7.12 -10.01
N ARG A 683 -13.56 -6.38 -11.10
CA ARG A 683 -12.50 -6.67 -12.08
C ARG A 683 -11.12 -6.60 -11.42
N ALA A 684 -10.79 -5.53 -10.72
CA ALA A 684 -9.48 -5.37 -10.08
C ALA A 684 -9.20 -6.49 -9.06
N ARG A 685 -10.22 -6.89 -8.29
CA ARG A 685 -10.13 -8.05 -7.38
C ARG A 685 -9.88 -9.36 -8.13
N ALA A 686 -10.56 -9.59 -9.26
CA ALA A 686 -10.36 -10.78 -10.08
C ALA A 686 -8.98 -10.78 -10.77
N GLU A 687 -8.47 -9.61 -11.15
CA GLU A 687 -7.15 -9.41 -11.76
C GLU A 687 -6.04 -9.77 -10.78
N ALA A 688 -6.11 -9.24 -9.56
CA ALA A 688 -5.19 -9.59 -8.48
C ALA A 688 -5.21 -11.10 -8.14
N ARG A 689 -6.38 -11.74 -8.12
CA ARG A 689 -6.48 -13.21 -7.92
C ARG A 689 -5.85 -13.99 -9.06
N SER A 690 -6.08 -13.57 -10.30
CA SER A 690 -5.50 -14.19 -11.49
C SER A 690 -3.97 -14.10 -11.47
N ASP A 691 -3.42 -12.95 -11.08
CA ASP A 691 -1.98 -12.75 -10.99
C ASP A 691 -1.36 -13.57 -9.85
N ALA A 692 -2.00 -13.59 -8.67
CA ALA A 692 -1.55 -14.45 -7.56
C ALA A 692 -1.60 -15.95 -7.92
N ALA A 693 -2.62 -16.38 -8.68
CA ALA A 693 -2.72 -17.76 -9.16
C ALA A 693 -1.62 -18.10 -10.20
N ARG A 694 -1.27 -17.16 -11.08
CA ARG A 694 -0.13 -17.31 -12.01
C ARG A 694 1.19 -17.45 -11.26
N GLU A 695 1.40 -16.61 -10.26
CA GLU A 695 2.60 -16.67 -9.42
C GLU A 695 2.68 -18.01 -8.69
N THR A 696 1.55 -18.49 -8.14
CA THR A 696 1.47 -19.80 -7.47
C THR A 696 1.85 -20.96 -8.41
N VAL A 697 1.42 -20.91 -9.68
CA VAL A 697 1.83 -21.89 -10.70
C VAL A 697 3.33 -21.79 -10.99
N SER A 698 3.89 -20.59 -11.12
CA SER A 698 5.34 -20.37 -11.31
C SER A 698 6.14 -20.97 -10.16
N HIS A 699 5.78 -20.63 -8.92
CA HIS A 699 6.41 -21.18 -7.71
C HIS A 699 6.32 -22.71 -7.67
N ALA A 700 5.16 -23.28 -8.00
CA ALA A 700 5.00 -24.73 -8.04
C ALA A 700 5.86 -25.40 -9.14
N ALA A 701 6.03 -24.74 -10.29
CA ALA A 701 6.89 -25.21 -11.37
C ALA A 701 8.38 -25.09 -11.03
N GLU A 702 8.80 -23.97 -10.44
CA GLU A 702 10.17 -23.75 -9.94
C GLU A 702 10.53 -24.79 -8.87
N ARG A 703 9.62 -25.08 -7.94
CA ARG A 703 9.83 -26.17 -6.97
C ARG A 703 10.02 -27.54 -7.61
N ILE A 704 9.25 -27.86 -8.65
CA ILE A 704 9.44 -29.09 -9.42
C ILE A 704 10.83 -29.08 -10.07
N GLN A 705 11.24 -27.96 -10.65
CA GLN A 705 12.55 -27.81 -11.28
C GLN A 705 13.70 -27.95 -10.28
N ASP A 706 13.61 -27.34 -9.10
CA ASP A 706 14.65 -27.41 -8.07
C ASP A 706 14.77 -28.83 -7.48
N GLU A 707 13.64 -29.44 -7.10
CA GLU A 707 13.61 -30.74 -6.43
C GLU A 707 13.81 -31.93 -7.39
N ARG A 708 13.41 -31.80 -8.66
CA ARG A 708 13.42 -32.90 -9.66
C ARG A 708 14.28 -32.65 -10.90
N GLN A 709 14.80 -31.44 -11.09
CA GLN A 709 15.64 -31.05 -12.24
C GLN A 709 14.96 -31.27 -13.59
N VAL A 710 13.62 -31.22 -13.62
CA VAL A 710 12.79 -31.38 -14.82
C VAL A 710 11.62 -30.40 -14.80
N ALA A 711 11.03 -30.12 -15.97
CA ALA A 711 9.79 -29.34 -16.05
C ALA A 711 8.55 -30.16 -15.62
N PRO A 712 7.44 -29.52 -15.23
CA PRO A 712 6.21 -30.23 -14.81
C PRO A 712 5.69 -31.25 -15.82
N GLU A 713 5.75 -30.95 -17.12
CA GLU A 713 5.32 -31.85 -18.19
C GLU A 713 6.25 -33.06 -18.32
N ALA A 714 7.56 -32.86 -18.18
CA ALA A 714 8.53 -33.94 -18.19
C ALA A 714 8.44 -34.81 -16.92
N LEU A 715 8.07 -34.22 -15.77
CA LEU A 715 7.79 -34.94 -14.54
C LEU A 715 6.56 -35.85 -14.68
N ARG A 716 5.50 -35.37 -15.34
CA ARG A 716 4.31 -36.19 -15.65
C ARG A 716 4.69 -37.43 -16.44
N ASP A 717 5.46 -37.23 -17.51
CA ASP A 717 5.86 -38.30 -18.42
C ASP A 717 6.80 -39.30 -17.71
N ALA A 718 7.69 -38.82 -16.83
CA ALA A 718 8.55 -39.66 -16.00
C ALA A 718 7.82 -40.46 -14.92
N LEU A 719 6.67 -39.98 -14.44
CA LEU A 719 5.84 -40.66 -13.43
C LEU A 719 4.80 -41.63 -14.03
N ASP A 720 4.72 -41.70 -15.37
CA ASP A 720 3.74 -42.50 -16.12
C ASP A 720 2.29 -42.21 -15.68
N LEU A 721 2.00 -40.93 -15.43
CA LEU A 721 0.69 -40.47 -14.98
C LEU A 721 -0.27 -40.38 -16.18
N GLY A 722 -1.28 -41.26 -16.20
CA GLY A 722 -2.43 -41.13 -17.10
C GLY A 722 -3.27 -39.89 -16.78
N THR A 723 -4.15 -39.49 -17.71
CA THR A 723 -4.94 -38.24 -17.65
C THR A 723 -5.95 -38.14 -16.49
N GLU A 724 -6.20 -39.21 -15.72
CA GLU A 724 -7.31 -39.29 -14.76
C GLU A 724 -6.97 -40.04 -13.45
N GLN A 725 -5.90 -39.67 -12.75
CA GLN A 725 -5.73 -40.10 -11.35
C GLN A 725 -5.81 -38.88 -10.44
N HIS A 726 -7.02 -38.53 -9.99
CA HIS A 726 -7.20 -37.55 -8.92
C HIS A 726 -6.93 -38.21 -7.55
N LEU A 727 -5.66 -38.24 -7.14
CA LEU A 727 -5.31 -38.40 -5.74
C LEU A 727 -5.28 -37.00 -5.10
N GLN A 728 -5.93 -36.82 -3.95
CA GLN A 728 -5.89 -35.55 -3.22
C GLN A 728 -4.47 -35.29 -2.71
N ALA A 729 -3.95 -34.07 -2.87
CA ALA A 729 -2.60 -33.71 -2.43
C ALA A 729 -2.35 -34.04 -0.95
N GLU A 730 -3.38 -33.93 -0.10
CA GLU A 730 -3.34 -34.31 1.31
C GLU A 730 -3.05 -35.81 1.52
N ALA A 731 -3.68 -36.69 0.74
CA ALA A 731 -3.43 -38.13 0.81
C ALA A 731 -1.99 -38.46 0.40
N LEU A 732 -1.48 -37.83 -0.67
CA LEU A 732 -0.10 -37.99 -1.12
C LEU A 732 0.91 -37.45 -0.09
N GLU A 733 0.57 -36.38 0.62
CA GLU A 733 1.40 -35.83 1.71
C GLU A 733 1.45 -36.77 2.92
N GLU A 734 0.34 -37.42 3.26
CA GLU A 734 0.32 -38.50 4.25
C GLU A 734 1.19 -39.69 3.81
N GLU A 735 1.15 -40.08 2.53
CA GLU A 735 1.99 -41.16 2.00
C GLU A 735 3.48 -40.80 2.03
N VAL A 736 3.85 -39.57 1.64
CA VAL A 736 5.22 -39.05 1.72
C VAL A 736 5.71 -39.08 3.18
N ASN A 737 4.88 -38.60 4.12
CA ASN A 737 5.22 -38.61 5.54
C ASN A 737 5.34 -40.03 6.10
N ARG A 738 4.48 -40.95 5.67
CA ARG A 738 4.55 -42.37 6.01
C ARG A 738 5.86 -42.98 5.52
N HIS A 739 6.26 -42.74 4.28
CA HIS A 739 7.52 -43.25 3.71
C HIS A 739 8.75 -42.59 4.34
N LYS A 740 8.72 -41.28 4.67
CA LYS A 740 9.78 -40.61 5.45
C LYS A 740 9.95 -41.26 6.83
N ARG A 741 8.86 -41.45 7.57
CA ARG A 741 8.90 -42.15 8.88
C ARG A 741 9.40 -43.58 8.76
N GLN A 742 8.98 -44.31 7.73
CA GLN A 742 9.47 -45.68 7.47
C GLN A 742 10.98 -45.68 7.18
N ARG A 743 11.47 -44.75 6.36
CA ARG A 743 12.90 -44.58 6.05
C ARG A 743 13.69 -44.24 7.30
N ASP A 744 13.23 -43.26 8.07
CA ASP A 744 13.93 -42.79 9.26
C ASP A 744 13.94 -43.86 10.37
N SER A 745 12.88 -44.68 10.46
CA SER A 745 12.81 -45.80 11.41
C SER A 745 13.81 -46.95 11.12
N LEU A 746 14.34 -47.03 9.90
CA LEU A 746 15.37 -48.01 9.53
C LEU A 746 16.75 -47.63 10.09
N GLY A 747 16.95 -46.37 10.51
CA GLY A 747 18.19 -45.89 11.12
C GLY A 747 19.36 -45.82 10.14
N ALA A 748 20.59 -45.85 10.66
CA ALA A 748 21.79 -45.89 9.83
C ALA A 748 21.88 -47.26 9.11
N VAL A 749 21.66 -47.28 7.80
CA VAL A 749 21.68 -48.49 6.98
C VAL A 749 23.01 -48.59 6.22
N ASN A 750 23.72 -49.72 6.35
CA ASN A 750 24.93 -49.98 5.57
C ASN A 750 24.58 -50.38 4.13
N LEU A 751 24.70 -49.44 3.19
CA LEU A 751 24.39 -49.67 1.77
C LEU A 751 25.36 -50.61 1.06
N ARG A 752 26.57 -50.81 1.59
CA ARG A 752 27.60 -51.73 1.06
C ARG A 752 27.51 -53.15 1.60
N ALA A 753 26.59 -53.41 2.54
CA ALA A 753 26.48 -54.70 3.21
C ALA A 753 26.23 -55.89 2.27
N GLU A 754 25.66 -55.65 1.08
CA GLU A 754 25.45 -56.70 0.07
C GLU A 754 26.77 -57.11 -0.62
N ASP A 755 27.64 -56.14 -0.91
CA ASP A 755 28.94 -56.37 -1.54
C ASP A 755 29.94 -56.93 -0.52
N ASP A 756 29.97 -56.35 0.69
CA ASP A 756 30.78 -56.87 1.80
C ASP A 756 30.37 -58.32 2.16
N ALA A 757 29.08 -58.68 2.05
CA ALA A 757 28.60 -60.05 2.28
C ALA A 757 29.01 -61.05 1.19
N LYS A 758 29.35 -60.58 -0.02
CA LYS A 758 29.89 -61.43 -1.09
C LYS A 758 31.36 -61.69 -0.85
N GLU A 759 32.16 -60.65 -0.60
CA GLU A 759 33.59 -60.77 -0.34
C GLU A 759 33.89 -61.70 0.85
N VAL A 760 33.22 -61.48 1.99
CA VAL A 760 33.40 -62.31 3.20
C VAL A 760 32.96 -63.77 2.98
N ARG A 761 32.08 -64.03 2.00
CA ARG A 761 31.60 -65.39 1.68
C ARG A 761 32.63 -66.14 0.86
N GLU A 762 33.19 -65.48 -0.14
CA GLU A 762 34.26 -66.02 -0.98
C GLU A 762 35.48 -66.39 -0.12
N GLU A 763 35.87 -65.53 0.83
CA GLU A 763 36.95 -65.81 1.78
C GLU A 763 36.63 -66.98 2.73
N HIS A 764 35.40 -67.02 3.26
CA HIS A 764 34.94 -68.11 4.13
C HIS A 764 34.98 -69.48 3.43
N ASP A 765 34.51 -69.54 2.20
CA ASP A 765 34.41 -70.79 1.45
C ASP A 765 35.79 -71.29 1.02
N ALA A 766 36.72 -70.38 0.70
CA ALA A 766 38.13 -70.72 0.45
C ALA A 766 38.80 -71.34 1.69
N LEU A 767 38.65 -70.73 2.86
CA LEU A 767 39.24 -71.23 4.11
C LEU A 767 38.66 -72.58 4.54
N LEU A 768 37.38 -72.85 4.26
CA LEU A 768 36.78 -74.16 4.50
C LEU A 768 37.39 -75.25 3.61
N ALA A 769 37.69 -74.94 2.36
CA ALA A 769 38.34 -75.87 1.45
C ALA A 769 39.78 -76.19 1.90
N GLU A 770 40.57 -75.17 2.28
CA GLU A 770 41.93 -75.37 2.81
C GLU A 770 41.96 -76.21 4.09
N LYS A 771 40.99 -75.99 5.00
CA LYS A 771 40.86 -76.78 6.22
C LYS A 771 40.62 -78.27 5.92
N ALA A 772 39.75 -78.58 4.96
CA ALA A 772 39.43 -79.96 4.60
C ALA A 772 40.67 -80.69 4.03
N ASP A 773 41.45 -80.00 3.19
CA ASP A 773 42.68 -80.54 2.61
C ASP A 773 43.75 -80.85 3.68
N LEU A 774 43.93 -79.94 4.65
CA LEU A 774 44.84 -80.16 5.78
C LEU A 774 44.44 -81.35 6.66
N GLU A 775 43.15 -81.54 6.92
CA GLU A 775 42.65 -82.68 7.70
C GLU A 775 42.95 -84.03 7.00
N GLU A 776 42.86 -84.06 5.66
CA GLU A 776 43.17 -85.25 4.86
C GLU A 776 44.68 -85.55 4.80
N ALA A 777 45.51 -84.51 4.69
CA ALA A 777 46.97 -84.63 4.76
C ALA A 777 47.44 -85.19 6.12
N ILE A 778 46.87 -84.72 7.23
CA ILE A 778 47.17 -85.21 8.59
C ILE A 778 46.84 -86.69 8.73
N LYS A 779 45.69 -87.12 8.20
CA LYS A 779 45.26 -88.53 8.25
C LYS A 779 46.24 -89.43 7.49
N THR A 780 46.74 -88.96 6.36
CA THR A 780 47.70 -89.70 5.52
C THR A 780 49.05 -89.89 6.22
N LEU A 781 49.59 -88.82 6.82
CA LEU A 781 50.87 -88.86 7.55
C LEU A 781 50.84 -89.82 8.75
N ARG A 782 49.75 -89.83 9.53
CA ARG A 782 49.60 -90.72 10.69
C ARG A 782 49.60 -92.20 10.29
N SER A 783 48.99 -92.53 9.15
CA SER A 783 48.99 -93.89 8.62
C SER A 783 50.40 -94.34 8.20
N GLY A 784 51.22 -93.44 7.64
CA GLY A 784 52.61 -93.72 7.25
C GLY A 784 53.51 -94.04 8.45
N ILE A 785 53.41 -93.27 9.54
CA ILE A 785 54.20 -93.46 10.76
C ILE A 785 53.90 -94.83 11.41
N ALA A 786 52.63 -95.23 11.46
CA ALA A 786 52.23 -96.52 12.02
C ALA A 786 52.81 -97.71 11.24
N GLY A 787 52.96 -97.59 9.91
CA GLY A 787 53.56 -98.61 9.06
C GLY A 787 55.05 -98.82 9.35
N LEU A 788 55.82 -97.72 9.46
CA LEU A 788 57.26 -97.77 9.73
C LEU A 788 57.60 -98.37 11.09
N ASN A 789 56.87 -97.99 12.15
CA ASN A 789 57.11 -98.52 13.49
C ASN A 789 56.89 -100.04 13.57
N ARG A 790 55.95 -100.59 12.78
CA ARG A 790 55.70 -102.03 12.73
C ARG A 790 56.90 -102.79 12.14
N GLU A 791 57.48 -102.27 11.05
CA GLU A 791 58.65 -102.88 10.41
C GLU A 791 59.91 -102.77 11.28
N GLY A 792 60.09 -101.66 11.99
CA GLY A 792 61.21 -101.46 12.91
C GLY A 792 61.25 -102.49 14.06
N ARG A 793 60.08 -102.77 14.68
CA ARG A 793 59.97 -103.74 15.78
C ARG A 793 60.38 -105.16 15.36
N GLU A 794 59.95 -105.58 14.16
CA GLU A 794 60.21 -106.93 13.66
C GLU A 794 61.71 -107.17 13.45
N ARG A 795 62.41 -106.23 12.80
CA ARG A 795 63.85 -106.34 12.54
C ARG A 795 64.69 -106.36 13.82
N LEU A 796 64.33 -105.54 14.82
CA LEU A 796 65.08 -105.45 16.07
C LEU A 796 64.99 -106.77 16.87
N LEU A 797 63.80 -107.35 16.96
CA LEU A 797 63.60 -108.63 17.65
C LEU A 797 64.41 -109.76 17.00
N THR A 798 64.41 -109.85 15.67
CA THR A 798 65.20 -110.86 14.95
C THR A 798 66.69 -110.74 15.23
N ALA A 799 67.23 -109.50 15.22
CA ALA A 799 68.65 -109.28 15.50
C ALA A 799 69.01 -109.62 16.96
N PHE A 800 68.15 -109.27 17.92
CA PHE A 800 68.36 -109.56 19.33
C PHE A 800 68.43 -111.07 19.61
N GLU A 801 67.49 -111.87 19.07
CA GLU A 801 67.46 -113.32 19.25
C GLU A 801 68.74 -113.98 18.71
N GLN A 802 69.23 -113.53 17.55
CA GLN A 802 70.44 -114.06 16.93
C GLN A 802 71.70 -113.75 17.75
N VAL A 803 71.86 -112.52 18.24
CA VAL A 803 73.00 -112.14 19.08
C VAL A 803 72.97 -112.88 20.41
N ASN A 804 71.79 -113.03 21.02
CA ASN A 804 71.64 -113.76 22.29
C ASN A 804 72.09 -115.22 22.15
N ALA A 805 71.66 -115.91 21.08
CA ALA A 805 72.08 -117.29 20.83
C ALA A 805 73.60 -117.44 20.64
N ASN A 806 74.21 -116.53 19.88
CA ASN A 806 75.67 -116.52 19.69
C ASN A 806 76.41 -116.26 21.01
N PHE A 807 75.88 -115.37 21.86
CA PHE A 807 76.49 -115.02 23.13
C PHE A 807 76.47 -116.19 24.12
N SER A 808 75.32 -116.87 24.26
CA SER A 808 75.22 -118.07 25.10
C SER A 808 76.22 -119.16 24.67
N MET A 809 76.36 -119.37 23.35
CA MET A 809 77.26 -120.37 22.79
C MET A 809 78.75 -120.05 23.08
N LEU A 810 79.19 -118.83 22.77
CA LEU A 810 80.58 -118.41 22.99
C LEU A 810 80.94 -118.38 24.48
N PHE A 811 80.04 -117.92 25.33
CA PHE A 811 80.26 -117.90 26.78
C PHE A 811 80.47 -119.32 27.32
N THR A 812 79.62 -120.27 26.94
CA THR A 812 79.72 -121.66 27.38
C THR A 812 81.05 -122.29 26.94
N HIS A 813 81.50 -121.99 25.73
CA HIS A 813 82.79 -122.46 25.21
C HIS A 813 83.97 -121.88 26.00
N LEU A 814 83.97 -120.56 26.24
CA LEU A 814 85.07 -119.86 26.88
C LEU A 814 85.32 -120.29 28.33
N PHE A 815 84.26 -120.60 29.07
CA PHE A 815 84.35 -121.00 30.47
C PHE A 815 84.34 -122.53 30.68
N GLY A 816 84.21 -123.33 29.62
CA GLY A 816 84.14 -124.79 29.70
C GLY A 816 82.89 -125.31 30.41
N GLY A 817 81.80 -124.52 30.35
CA GLY A 817 80.54 -124.70 31.10
C GLY A 817 79.98 -123.37 31.60
N GLY A 818 78.79 -123.38 32.21
CA GLY A 818 78.05 -122.16 32.61
C GLY A 818 76.97 -121.76 31.61
N GLU A 819 76.24 -120.68 31.89
CA GLU A 819 75.14 -120.17 31.05
C GLU A 819 75.17 -118.62 31.03
N ALA A 820 74.91 -118.00 29.89
CA ALA A 820 74.75 -116.55 29.79
C ALA A 820 73.69 -116.18 28.75
N ASN A 821 72.92 -115.14 29.02
CA ASN A 821 71.84 -114.66 28.16
C ASN A 821 71.65 -113.14 28.28
N LEU A 822 71.15 -112.54 27.20
CA LEU A 822 70.72 -111.16 27.11
C LEU A 822 69.23 -111.06 27.43
N VAL A 823 68.85 -110.05 28.20
CA VAL A 823 67.44 -109.79 28.59
C VAL A 823 67.09 -108.34 28.24
N MET A 824 65.95 -108.13 27.60
CA MET A 824 65.38 -106.79 27.39
C MET A 824 64.69 -106.33 28.68
N VAL A 825 64.98 -105.11 29.12
CA VAL A 825 64.47 -104.51 30.36
C VAL A 825 63.84 -103.13 30.07
N GLU A 826 63.14 -102.55 31.04
CA GLU A 826 62.57 -101.18 31.01
C GLU A 826 61.32 -100.92 30.15
N SER A 827 61.04 -101.67 29.09
CA SER A 827 59.82 -101.51 28.27
C SER A 827 59.33 -102.81 27.62
N ASP A 828 58.03 -102.91 27.38
CA ASP A 828 57.41 -103.98 26.58
C ASP A 828 57.56 -103.74 25.06
N ASP A 829 57.84 -102.49 24.63
CA ASP A 829 58.13 -102.17 23.22
C ASP A 829 59.62 -102.38 22.93
N PRO A 830 60.00 -103.30 22.01
CA PRO A 830 61.40 -103.56 21.70
C PRO A 830 62.19 -102.30 21.30
N LEU A 831 61.55 -101.32 20.65
CA LEU A 831 62.21 -100.10 20.21
C LEU A 831 62.58 -99.14 21.35
N GLU A 832 61.98 -99.31 22.54
CA GLU A 832 62.18 -98.47 23.71
C GLU A 832 62.83 -99.22 24.90
N ALA A 833 63.17 -100.50 24.73
CA ALA A 833 63.72 -101.35 25.79
C ALA A 833 65.26 -101.26 25.93
N GLY A 834 65.76 -101.33 27.17
CA GLY A 834 67.19 -101.46 27.50
C GLY A 834 67.67 -102.92 27.45
N LEU A 835 68.99 -103.15 27.52
CA LEU A 835 69.61 -104.49 27.45
C LEU A 835 70.46 -104.78 28.69
N GLU A 836 70.21 -105.91 29.36
CA GLU A 836 70.99 -106.37 30.52
C GLU A 836 71.64 -107.75 30.25
N ILE A 837 72.88 -107.92 30.70
CA ILE A 837 73.68 -109.14 30.50
C ILE A 837 73.62 -109.98 31.77
N MET A 838 73.02 -111.17 31.68
CA MET A 838 72.93 -112.14 32.76
C MET A 838 73.88 -113.29 32.47
N CYS A 839 74.75 -113.61 33.43
CA CYS A 839 75.79 -114.63 33.23
C CYS A 839 76.04 -115.45 34.49
N GLN A 840 76.33 -116.73 34.29
CA GLN A 840 76.55 -117.75 35.31
C GLN A 840 77.80 -118.57 34.96
N PRO A 841 78.98 -118.19 35.44
CA PRO A 841 80.19 -119.01 35.32
C PRO A 841 80.05 -120.35 36.06
N PRO A 842 80.76 -121.41 35.64
CA PRO A 842 80.65 -122.73 36.24
C PRO A 842 81.00 -122.69 37.74
N GLY A 843 80.05 -123.09 38.58
CA GLY A 843 80.18 -123.09 40.04
C GLY A 843 79.70 -121.81 40.76
N LYS A 844 79.22 -120.78 40.04
CA LYS A 844 78.62 -119.55 40.62
C LYS A 844 77.12 -119.45 40.30
N LYS A 845 76.41 -118.53 40.98
CA LYS A 845 75.00 -118.21 40.71
C LYS A 845 74.88 -117.17 39.59
N LEU A 846 73.74 -117.15 38.90
CA LEU A 846 73.40 -116.15 37.89
C LEU A 846 73.48 -114.73 38.49
N SER A 847 74.27 -113.86 37.86
CA SER A 847 74.49 -112.48 38.30
C SER A 847 74.69 -111.54 37.12
N THR A 848 74.49 -110.24 37.34
CA THR A 848 74.78 -109.20 36.35
C THR A 848 76.30 -109.03 36.18
N LEU A 849 76.72 -108.55 35.01
CA LEU A 849 78.15 -108.41 34.63
C LEU A 849 78.97 -107.66 35.70
N SER A 850 78.41 -106.63 36.34
CA SER A 850 79.10 -105.80 37.35
C SER A 850 79.56 -106.55 38.61
N LEU A 851 79.03 -107.74 38.88
CA LEU A 851 79.30 -108.53 40.08
C LEU A 851 80.35 -109.65 39.88
N LEU A 852 80.93 -109.78 38.68
CA LEU A 852 81.96 -110.76 38.34
C LEU A 852 83.40 -110.30 38.67
N SER A 853 84.35 -111.24 38.76
CA SER A 853 85.78 -110.94 38.91
C SER A 853 86.31 -110.20 37.67
N GLY A 854 87.28 -109.30 37.80
CA GLY A 854 87.77 -108.46 36.68
C GLY A 854 88.23 -109.25 35.44
N GLY A 855 88.84 -110.43 35.63
CA GLY A 855 89.17 -111.33 34.51
C GLY A 855 87.94 -111.99 33.87
N GLU A 856 86.93 -112.34 34.67
CA GLU A 856 85.66 -112.91 34.19
C GLU A 856 84.81 -111.86 33.45
N GLN A 857 84.81 -110.61 33.91
CA GLN A 857 84.13 -109.49 33.24
C GLN A 857 84.69 -109.24 31.84
N THR A 858 86.02 -109.20 31.73
CA THR A 858 86.73 -108.96 30.46
C THR A 858 86.41 -110.07 29.46
N LEU A 859 86.50 -111.33 29.89
CA LEU A 859 86.16 -112.50 29.05
C LEU A 859 84.67 -112.52 28.64
N THR A 860 83.76 -112.16 29.54
CA THR A 860 82.31 -112.09 29.25
C THR A 860 81.99 -110.97 28.25
N ALA A 861 82.61 -109.80 28.41
CA ALA A 861 82.45 -108.67 27.48
C ALA A 861 83.01 -109.02 26.09
N MET A 862 84.17 -109.69 26.03
CA MET A 862 84.71 -110.19 24.77
C MET A 862 83.77 -111.20 24.10
N ALA A 863 83.20 -112.14 24.85
CA ALA A 863 82.22 -113.09 24.31
C ALA A 863 81.00 -112.38 23.70
N LEU A 864 80.53 -111.28 24.30
CA LEU A 864 79.43 -110.48 23.74
C LEU A 864 79.82 -109.73 22.47
N ILE A 865 80.98 -109.07 22.45
CA ILE A 865 81.48 -108.38 21.26
C ILE A 865 81.58 -109.37 20.09
N PHE A 866 82.12 -110.55 20.38
CA PHE A 866 82.24 -111.63 19.42
C PHE A 866 80.89 -112.26 19.02
N ALA A 867 79.90 -112.29 19.90
CA ALA A 867 78.55 -112.74 19.58
C ALA A 867 77.81 -111.81 18.63
N VAL A 868 77.96 -110.49 18.84
CA VAL A 868 77.49 -109.46 17.92
C VAL A 868 78.22 -109.60 16.58
N PHE A 869 79.52 -109.85 16.62
CA PHE A 869 80.32 -110.08 15.42
C PHE A 869 79.85 -111.31 14.61
N LEU A 870 79.49 -112.42 15.26
CA LEU A 870 78.93 -113.61 14.60
C LEU A 870 77.58 -113.36 13.93
N ALA A 871 76.79 -112.40 14.40
CA ALA A 871 75.52 -112.06 13.73
C ALA A 871 75.75 -111.42 12.35
N ASN A 872 76.92 -110.81 12.13
CA ASN A 872 77.34 -110.28 10.83
C ASN A 872 78.89 -110.28 10.71
N PRO A 873 79.52 -111.42 10.37
CA PRO A 873 80.97 -111.59 10.46
C PRO A 873 81.71 -110.72 9.43
N ALA A 874 82.68 -109.93 9.89
CA ALA A 874 83.53 -109.13 9.02
C ALA A 874 84.72 -109.96 8.48
N PRO A 875 85.23 -109.70 7.26
CA PRO A 875 86.31 -110.49 6.66
C PRO A 875 87.67 -110.38 7.38
N ILE A 876 87.89 -109.31 8.15
CA ILE A 876 89.12 -109.06 8.92
C ILE A 876 88.73 -108.54 10.31
N CYS A 877 89.33 -109.10 11.36
CA CYS A 877 89.21 -108.65 12.75
C CYS A 877 90.62 -108.31 13.28
N VAL A 878 90.79 -107.07 13.78
CA VAL A 878 92.06 -106.60 14.37
C VAL A 878 91.86 -106.48 15.87
N LEU A 879 92.73 -107.14 16.65
CA LEU A 879 92.70 -107.14 18.11
C LEU A 879 94.04 -106.57 18.61
N ASP A 880 93.98 -105.41 19.26
CA ASP A 880 95.16 -104.71 19.77
C ASP A 880 95.22 -104.82 21.30
N GLU A 881 96.24 -105.50 21.82
CA GLU A 881 96.54 -105.72 23.24
C GLU A 881 95.38 -106.23 24.10
N VAL A 882 94.45 -106.96 23.49
CA VAL A 882 93.22 -107.46 24.16
C VAL A 882 93.54 -108.50 25.25
N ASP A 883 94.71 -109.12 25.18
CA ASP A 883 95.23 -110.08 26.14
C ASP A 883 96.04 -109.45 27.29
N ALA A 884 96.34 -108.14 27.25
CA ALA A 884 97.09 -107.45 28.30
C ALA A 884 96.48 -107.55 29.72
N PRO A 885 95.14 -107.53 29.93
CA PRO A 885 94.55 -107.68 31.27
C PRO A 885 94.32 -109.14 31.70
N LEU A 886 94.68 -110.13 30.87
CA LEU A 886 94.43 -111.55 31.13
C LEU A 886 95.67 -112.23 31.74
N ASP A 887 95.46 -113.22 32.62
CA ASP A 887 96.52 -114.10 33.12
C ASP A 887 96.77 -115.27 32.15
N ASP A 888 97.88 -115.99 32.29
CA ASP A 888 98.27 -117.10 31.37
C ASP A 888 97.15 -118.12 31.14
N ALA A 889 96.35 -118.42 32.18
CA ALA A 889 95.23 -119.34 32.10
C ALA A 889 94.07 -118.79 31.26
N ASN A 890 93.73 -117.51 31.40
CA ASN A 890 92.66 -116.88 30.62
C ASN A 890 93.12 -116.46 29.21
N VAL A 891 94.40 -116.17 29.00
CA VAL A 891 94.98 -115.99 27.66
C VAL A 891 94.86 -117.27 26.83
N THR A 892 95.04 -118.44 27.46
CA THR A 892 94.83 -119.73 26.78
C THR A 892 93.38 -119.88 26.32
N ARG A 893 92.40 -119.53 27.17
CA ARG A 893 90.96 -119.55 26.83
C ARG A 893 90.62 -118.56 25.71
N PHE A 894 91.24 -117.38 25.72
CA PHE A 894 91.10 -116.41 24.63
C PHE A 894 91.65 -116.97 23.30
N CYS A 895 92.82 -117.61 23.32
CA CYS A 895 93.36 -118.26 22.13
C CYS A 895 92.46 -119.41 21.62
N ASP A 896 91.89 -120.21 22.52
CA ASP A 896 90.94 -121.27 22.16
C ASP A 896 89.65 -120.69 21.53
N LEU A 897 89.15 -119.55 22.04
CA LEU A 897 88.00 -118.85 21.45
C LEU A 897 88.32 -118.29 20.05
N LEU A 898 89.53 -117.78 19.84
CA LEU A 898 89.99 -117.35 18.50
C LEU A 898 90.10 -118.52 17.53
N ASP A 899 90.62 -119.67 17.99
CA ASP A 899 90.68 -120.88 17.19
C ASP A 899 89.28 -121.38 16.80
N GLU A 900 88.32 -121.33 17.74
CA GLU A 900 86.93 -121.69 17.46
C GLU A 900 86.27 -120.70 16.48
N MET A 901 86.56 -119.41 16.58
CA MET A 901 86.10 -118.39 15.64
C MET A 901 86.67 -118.58 14.23
N CYS A 902 87.95 -118.91 14.11
CA CYS A 902 88.59 -119.27 12.84
C CYS A 902 88.00 -120.54 12.23
N ARG A 903 87.42 -121.45 13.02
CA ARG A 903 86.73 -122.65 12.51
C ARG A 903 85.32 -122.35 12.03
N GLN A 904 84.60 -121.47 12.75
CA GLN A 904 83.20 -121.16 12.44
C GLN A 904 83.05 -120.09 11.36
N THR A 905 84.05 -119.24 11.15
CA THR A 905 84.02 -118.13 10.19
C THR A 905 85.28 -118.08 9.33
N ASP A 906 85.18 -117.58 8.11
CA ASP A 906 86.34 -117.28 7.24
C ASP A 906 87.08 -115.98 7.65
N THR A 907 86.91 -115.52 8.91
CA THR A 907 87.47 -114.26 9.41
C THR A 907 88.97 -114.39 9.62
N ARG A 908 89.74 -113.41 9.11
CA ARG A 908 91.17 -113.31 9.40
C ARG A 908 91.42 -112.46 10.64
N PHE A 909 92.03 -113.07 11.66
CA PHE A 909 92.43 -112.37 12.89
C PHE A 909 93.87 -111.84 12.78
N LEU A 910 94.04 -110.55 13.06
CA LEU A 910 95.34 -109.90 13.21
C LEU A 910 95.46 -109.42 14.65
N ILE A 911 96.39 -110.00 15.39
CA ILE A 911 96.55 -109.74 16.83
C ILE A 911 97.87 -109.04 17.08
N ILE A 912 97.80 -107.91 17.76
CA ILE A 912 98.95 -107.14 18.24
C ILE A 912 99.06 -107.44 19.74
N THR A 913 100.16 -108.07 20.15
CA THR A 913 100.35 -108.52 21.54
C THR A 913 101.84 -108.58 21.88
N HIS A 914 102.16 -108.45 23.17
CA HIS A 914 103.48 -108.76 23.74
C HIS A 914 103.47 -110.06 24.57
N HIS A 915 102.33 -110.76 24.66
CA HIS A 915 102.12 -111.92 25.51
C HIS A 915 102.65 -113.21 24.86
N ALA A 916 103.58 -113.91 25.54
CA ALA A 916 104.28 -115.06 24.98
C ALA A 916 103.36 -116.24 24.62
N VAL A 917 102.31 -116.48 25.42
CA VAL A 917 101.32 -117.55 25.17
C VAL A 917 100.54 -117.31 23.88
N THR A 918 100.06 -116.08 23.67
CA THR A 918 99.34 -115.68 22.45
C THR A 918 100.25 -115.81 21.24
N MET A 919 101.48 -115.30 21.32
CA MET A 919 102.46 -115.41 20.23
C MET A 919 102.75 -116.86 19.82
N ALA A 920 102.83 -117.79 20.79
CA ALA A 920 103.10 -119.19 20.53
C ALA A 920 101.94 -119.94 19.83
N ARG A 921 100.71 -119.43 19.94
CA ARG A 921 99.49 -119.99 19.31
C ARG A 921 99.20 -119.41 17.91
N MET A 922 99.99 -118.46 17.42
CA MET A 922 99.75 -117.83 16.11
C MET A 922 100.38 -118.61 14.95
N ASP A 923 99.76 -118.54 13.77
CA ASP A 923 100.30 -119.14 12.55
C ASP A 923 101.58 -118.46 12.05
N ARG A 924 101.66 -117.13 12.19
CA ARG A 924 102.77 -116.31 11.70
C ARG A 924 102.97 -115.08 12.59
N LEU A 925 104.22 -114.82 12.96
CA LEU A 925 104.60 -113.67 13.76
C LEU A 925 105.22 -112.58 12.89
N PHE A 926 104.81 -111.34 13.12
CA PHE A 926 105.44 -110.15 12.57
C PHE A 926 106.02 -109.34 13.73
N GLY A 927 107.34 -109.30 13.85
CA GLY A 927 108.04 -108.46 14.80
C GLY A 927 108.38 -107.11 14.16
N VAL A 928 108.25 -106.03 14.92
CA VAL A 928 108.76 -104.71 14.51
C VAL A 928 110.07 -104.48 15.25
N THR A 929 111.16 -104.28 14.51
CA THR A 929 112.49 -103.96 15.06
C THR A 929 112.94 -102.58 14.58
N MET A 930 113.74 -101.88 15.39
CA MET A 930 114.36 -100.61 15.02
C MET A 930 115.86 -100.83 14.86
N ALA A 931 116.29 -101.18 13.64
CA ALA A 931 117.71 -101.33 13.32
C ALA A 931 118.43 -99.97 13.27
N GLU A 932 117.71 -98.89 12.91
CA GLU A 932 118.16 -97.50 12.96
C GLU A 932 117.20 -96.67 13.82
N GLN A 933 117.73 -95.73 14.58
CA GLN A 933 116.96 -94.95 15.55
C GLN A 933 115.91 -94.09 14.83
N GLY A 934 114.63 -94.41 15.02
CA GLY A 934 113.49 -93.68 14.44
C GLY A 934 112.88 -94.31 13.18
N VAL A 935 113.39 -95.43 12.67
CA VAL A 935 112.79 -96.17 11.54
C VAL A 935 112.44 -97.59 11.97
N SER A 936 111.14 -97.87 12.06
CA SER A 936 110.60 -99.19 12.36
C SER A 936 110.61 -100.09 11.12
N GLN A 937 111.25 -101.25 11.20
CA GLN A 937 111.32 -102.25 10.13
C GLN A 937 110.58 -103.53 10.56
N LEU A 938 109.75 -104.07 9.67
CA LEU A 938 109.00 -105.29 9.91
C LEU A 938 109.86 -106.52 9.58
N VAL A 939 110.01 -107.43 10.53
CA VAL A 939 110.60 -108.76 10.36
C VAL A 939 109.51 -109.82 10.59
N SER A 940 109.42 -110.82 9.73
CA SER A 940 108.40 -111.87 9.86
C SER A 940 109.05 -113.23 10.11
N VAL A 941 108.48 -114.00 11.04
CA VAL A 941 108.81 -115.42 11.27
C VAL A 941 107.54 -116.24 11.05
N ASP A 942 107.64 -117.25 10.21
CA ASP A 942 106.56 -118.22 9.98
C ASP A 942 106.77 -119.40 10.95
N LEU A 943 105.93 -119.47 12.00
CA LEU A 943 106.07 -120.46 13.07
C LEU A 943 105.81 -121.88 12.55
N LYS A 944 104.88 -122.07 11.61
CA LYS A 944 104.62 -123.38 10.97
C LYS A 944 105.81 -123.88 10.15
N LYS A 945 106.56 -122.99 9.50
CA LYS A 945 107.81 -123.35 8.79
C LYS A 945 109.01 -123.54 9.72
N ALA A 946 109.04 -122.88 10.87
CA ALA A 946 110.13 -123.02 11.84
C ALA A 946 110.07 -124.36 12.58
N GLU A 947 108.88 -124.86 12.94
CA GLU A 947 108.70 -126.20 13.53
C GLU A 947 109.10 -127.33 12.57
N THR A 948 108.94 -127.16 11.26
CA THR A 948 109.32 -128.17 10.24
C THR A 948 110.80 -128.16 9.84
N LEU A 949 111.60 -127.21 10.35
CA LEU A 949 113.06 -127.13 10.17
C LEU A 949 113.85 -127.60 11.41
N VAL A 950 113.18 -127.80 12.55
CA VAL A 950 113.74 -128.26 13.83
C VAL A 950 113.23 -129.65 14.23
N ALA A 951 112.22 -130.18 13.53
CA ALA A 951 111.82 -131.60 13.51
C ALA A 951 112.36 -132.31 12.27
#